data_AF-A0AAP0WUN2-F1
#
_entry.id   AF-A0AAP0WUN2-F1
#
_cell.length_a   1.000
_cell.length_b   1.000
_cell.length_c   1.000
_cell.angle_alpha   90.00
_cell.angle_beta   90.00
_cell.angle_gamma   90.00
#
_symmetry.space_group_name_H-M   'P 1'
#
loop_
_entity.id
_entity.type
_entity.pdbx_description
1 polymer ?
#
loop_
_entity_poly.entity_id
_entity_poly.type
_entity_poly.pdbx_seq_one_letter_code
_entity_poly.pdbx_strand_id
1 'polypeptide(L)'
;MECAKRAVSHVGGIPLALIVLGSSLWVKSVDVWEDRLEKLLAIPDADITTELRISFDSLDDHTQKDLFLDIACFFIGEDKDYVLSILDGCDDSFVVDGIDTLIKRCLVEIGYNNELVMHDLLRDMGREIVRKECEKEPGKRSRVWRPKVAFAVLKDKTGTNVVEGISLNQARFYEFSTEAFREMKKLRLLQLNKVNLTGSLQHISERLIWLCWRECPLESMPADLHLENVVALDMRCSSLKQVWVEVEFLEKLKFLNLSHSHKLTRTPNFKGLPSLEVLMLKDCTGLVEVHESIGHLNKLVTLNLRYCRNLKNLPRSICALKSLENLIISYCSKLDELPEELGNMESLVVLEASGTAISRVPKTIAYLKKLTSLSFYGCQPSPSLIERPIFISSLPASLKELDLRYCNLSDGMIPDEFQNLPLLADLNLCDNNFSSLPASIGLLPKLRYLWLSDCKRLQSVPDLQSRSVALHAMGCTSLERINLANCNDITALSLDGCHKLVEIEGFFKLEPIGVEIVEELMGTLGLSTEVSLARVHVNMINNLTSTLRIGPLQVLPPSLSLSLSLSLSLSLSLHPNIMILLEQGLSENGIYSIFLPGGEIPSCFNHQSKGGSITFNVPPLQGRKIVGFIICAVYAWEECSEDYIVCPRIAIINETKIFNWVYDPKVFFFSSKIGEDMIWLSYWWFENQMERDDYEDMSWRFKNEMEEGDELSVSVMITPHIPVKKCGVHLLYRQHDQVDSEIKELIPRCSSRHHRRIQIPTVMRPLSMFF
;
A
#
# COMPACT_ATOMS: atom_id res chain seq x y z
N MET A 1 -21.60 28.86 -25.19
CA MET A 1 -21.04 28.53 -23.85
C MET A 1 -19.97 27.45 -23.94
N GLU A 2 -20.15 26.41 -24.76
CA GLU A 2 -19.13 25.39 -25.12
C GLU A 2 -17.79 25.99 -25.55
N CYS A 3 -17.80 26.91 -26.53
CA CYS A 3 -16.59 27.54 -27.06
C CYS A 3 -15.84 28.38 -26.01
N ALA A 4 -16.56 29.05 -25.11
CA ALA A 4 -15.95 29.79 -24.01
C ALA A 4 -15.28 28.86 -23.00
N LYS A 5 -15.87 27.72 -22.66
CA LYS A 5 -15.24 26.71 -21.80
C LYS A 5 -13.98 26.13 -22.45
N ARG A 6 -14.02 25.83 -23.76
CA ARG A 6 -12.85 25.39 -24.54
C ARG A 6 -11.74 26.45 -24.57
N ALA A 7 -12.10 27.71 -24.77
CA ALA A 7 -11.17 28.84 -24.74
C ALA A 7 -10.47 29.00 -23.36
N VAL A 8 -11.25 28.98 -22.27
CA VAL A 8 -10.74 29.07 -20.90
C VAL A 8 -9.87 27.87 -20.55
N SER A 9 -10.30 26.67 -20.93
CA SER A 9 -9.54 25.43 -20.74
C SER A 9 -8.20 25.46 -21.49
N HIS A 10 -8.16 26.02 -22.71
CA HIS A 10 -6.94 26.09 -23.51
C HIS A 10 -5.87 27.00 -22.90
N VAL A 11 -6.28 28.12 -22.28
CA VAL A 11 -5.33 29.06 -21.65
C VAL A 11 -5.05 28.77 -20.18
N GLY A 12 -5.57 27.66 -19.64
CA GLY A 12 -5.26 27.18 -18.29
C GLY A 12 -5.65 28.13 -17.15
N GLY A 13 -6.54 29.09 -17.40
CA GLY A 13 -6.90 30.11 -16.41
C GLY A 13 -5.86 31.23 -16.21
N ILE A 14 -4.82 31.31 -17.04
CA ILE A 14 -3.81 32.38 -16.95
C ILE A 14 -4.48 33.74 -17.22
N PRO A 15 -4.53 34.66 -16.25
CA PRO A 15 -5.32 35.89 -16.37
C PRO A 15 -4.97 36.72 -17.60
N LEU A 16 -3.68 36.84 -17.93
CA LEU A 16 -3.23 37.60 -19.09
C LEU A 16 -3.62 36.94 -20.42
N ALA A 17 -3.46 35.61 -20.53
CA ALA A 17 -3.86 34.86 -21.72
C ALA A 17 -5.39 34.87 -21.91
N LEU A 18 -6.16 34.85 -20.81
CA LEU A 18 -7.61 35.03 -20.82
C LEU A 18 -8.02 36.42 -21.33
N ILE A 19 -7.33 37.47 -20.89
CA ILE A 19 -7.61 38.85 -21.33
C ILE A 19 -7.33 39.00 -22.83
N VAL A 20 -6.17 38.51 -23.30
CA VAL A 20 -5.79 38.60 -24.71
C VAL A 20 -6.76 37.81 -25.59
N LEU A 21 -7.04 36.55 -25.25
CA LEU A 21 -7.98 35.70 -25.98
C LEU A 21 -9.40 36.28 -25.93
N GLY A 22 -9.83 36.77 -24.78
CA GLY A 22 -11.13 37.41 -24.59
C GLY A 22 -11.29 38.67 -25.44
N SER A 23 -10.25 39.51 -25.52
CA SER A 23 -10.26 40.71 -26.37
C SER A 23 -10.32 40.37 -27.85
N SER A 24 -9.63 39.30 -28.26
CA SER A 24 -9.54 38.90 -29.67
C SER A 24 -10.86 38.31 -30.17
N LEU A 25 -11.63 37.66 -29.29
CA LEU A 25 -12.94 37.05 -29.55
C LEU A 25 -14.12 38.01 -29.30
N TRP A 26 -13.87 39.15 -28.67
CA TRP A 26 -14.89 40.16 -28.33
C TRP A 26 -15.69 40.60 -29.58
N VAL A 27 -17.02 40.51 -29.51
CA VAL A 27 -17.97 40.94 -30.56
C VAL A 27 -17.92 40.09 -31.86
N LYS A 28 -17.25 38.92 -31.86
CA LYS A 28 -17.24 37.99 -33.01
C LYS A 28 -18.39 36.97 -32.94
N SER A 29 -18.79 36.40 -34.10
CA SER A 29 -19.82 35.34 -34.18
C SER A 29 -19.29 34.00 -33.69
N VAL A 30 -20.18 33.06 -33.36
CA VAL A 30 -19.83 31.73 -32.86
C VAL A 30 -19.01 30.93 -33.88
N ASP A 31 -19.32 31.03 -35.18
CA ASP A 31 -18.55 30.35 -36.23
C ASP A 31 -17.09 30.86 -36.30
N VAL A 32 -16.89 32.17 -36.07
CA VAL A 32 -15.55 32.78 -35.99
C VAL A 32 -14.83 32.37 -34.71
N TRP A 33 -15.56 32.14 -33.61
CA TRP A 33 -14.97 31.57 -32.40
C TRP A 33 -14.49 30.14 -32.64
N GLU A 34 -15.29 29.30 -33.31
CA GLU A 34 -14.91 27.93 -33.60
C GLU A 34 -13.71 27.84 -34.54
N ASP A 35 -13.73 28.56 -35.66
CA ASP A 35 -12.60 28.62 -36.61
C ASP A 35 -11.32 29.14 -35.94
N ARG A 36 -11.44 30.18 -35.10
CA ARG A 36 -10.29 30.75 -34.40
C ARG A 36 -9.79 29.85 -33.28
N LEU A 37 -10.67 29.13 -32.57
CA LEU A 37 -10.25 28.13 -31.58
C LEU A 37 -9.62 26.90 -32.24
N GLU A 38 -10.12 26.45 -33.39
CA GLU A 38 -9.47 25.41 -34.19
C GLU A 38 -8.11 25.86 -34.70
N LYS A 39 -8.00 27.12 -35.12
CA LYS A 39 -6.72 27.73 -35.51
C LYS A 39 -5.77 27.86 -34.33
N LEU A 40 -6.23 28.24 -33.14
CA LEU A 40 -5.43 28.34 -31.91
C LEU A 40 -4.89 26.98 -31.47
N LEU A 41 -5.69 25.93 -31.63
CA LEU A 41 -5.27 24.54 -31.42
C LEU A 41 -4.23 24.08 -32.46
N ALA A 42 -4.12 24.75 -33.61
CA ALA A 42 -3.17 24.44 -34.68
C ALA A 42 -1.92 25.35 -34.71
N ILE A 43 -2.08 26.62 -34.32
CA ILE A 43 -1.11 27.72 -34.39
C ILE A 43 -1.33 28.64 -33.17
N PRO A 44 -0.31 28.90 -32.34
CA PRO A 44 -0.47 29.72 -31.13
C PRO A 44 -0.88 31.17 -31.43
N ASP A 45 -1.68 31.79 -30.56
CA ASP A 45 -2.10 33.19 -30.72
C ASP A 45 -0.87 34.11 -30.73
N ALA A 46 -0.74 34.96 -31.74
CA ALA A 46 0.42 35.85 -31.89
C ALA A 46 0.54 36.85 -30.73
N ASP A 47 -0.58 37.30 -30.16
CA ASP A 47 -0.59 38.30 -29.08
C ASP A 47 -0.23 37.63 -27.75
N ILE A 48 -0.79 36.44 -27.46
CA ILE A 48 -0.43 35.64 -26.26
C ILE A 48 1.05 35.22 -26.32
N THR A 49 1.51 34.81 -27.50
CA THR A 49 2.91 34.42 -27.70
C THR A 49 3.85 35.61 -27.52
N THR A 50 3.45 36.82 -27.90
CA THR A 50 4.29 38.03 -27.76
C THR A 50 4.47 38.41 -26.29
N GLU A 51 3.39 38.39 -25.50
CA GLU A 51 3.45 38.69 -24.07
C GLU A 51 4.26 37.64 -23.29
N LEU A 52 4.02 36.35 -23.54
CA LEU A 52 4.79 35.28 -22.90
C LEU A 52 6.25 35.30 -23.32
N ARG A 53 6.55 35.70 -24.57
CA ARG A 53 7.92 35.72 -25.10
C ARG A 53 8.86 36.62 -24.32
N ILE A 54 8.37 37.64 -23.62
CA ILE A 54 9.19 38.48 -22.73
C ILE A 54 9.96 37.62 -21.73
N SER A 55 9.32 36.60 -21.17
CA SER A 55 9.94 35.66 -20.22
C SER A 55 11.09 34.87 -20.84
N PHE A 56 10.95 34.44 -22.10
CA PHE A 56 12.01 33.77 -22.86
C PHE A 56 13.13 34.73 -23.29
N ASP A 57 12.79 35.90 -23.82
CA ASP A 57 13.76 36.87 -24.31
C ASP A 57 14.66 37.37 -23.17
N SER A 58 14.12 37.44 -21.95
CA SER A 58 14.83 37.82 -20.72
C SER A 58 15.84 36.78 -20.22
N LEU A 59 15.90 35.56 -20.77
CA LEU A 59 16.90 34.56 -20.39
C LEU A 59 18.32 35.05 -20.75
N ASP A 60 19.25 34.78 -19.84
CA ASP A 60 20.49 35.53 -19.70
C ASP A 60 21.51 35.18 -20.80
N ASP A 61 21.51 33.92 -21.27
CA ASP A 61 22.38 33.43 -22.34
C ASP A 61 21.66 32.53 -23.36
N HIS A 62 22.39 32.18 -24.43
CA HIS A 62 21.89 31.31 -25.49
C HIS A 62 21.68 29.86 -25.04
N THR A 63 22.46 29.37 -24.06
CA THR A 63 22.37 28.01 -23.54
C THR A 63 21.03 27.79 -22.83
N GLN A 64 20.60 28.73 -22.00
CA GLN A 64 19.28 28.70 -21.33
C GLN A 64 18.13 28.72 -22.35
N LYS A 65 18.27 29.52 -23.40
CA LYS A 65 17.29 29.60 -24.49
C LYS A 65 17.22 28.30 -25.27
N ASP A 66 18.35 27.73 -25.65
CA ASP A 66 18.39 26.44 -26.35
C ASP A 66 17.85 25.29 -25.50
N LEU A 67 18.17 25.28 -24.21
CA LEU A 67 17.63 24.33 -23.23
C LEU A 67 16.11 24.40 -23.14
N PHE A 68 15.54 25.61 -23.05
CA PHE A 68 14.09 25.81 -23.08
C PHE A 68 13.47 25.25 -24.36
N LEU A 69 14.08 25.53 -25.52
CA LEU A 69 13.59 25.06 -26.82
C LEU A 69 13.70 23.53 -26.97
N ASP A 70 14.77 22.92 -26.46
CA ASP A 70 14.96 21.47 -26.45
C ASP A 70 13.90 20.77 -25.62
N ILE A 71 13.64 21.28 -24.40
CA ILE A 71 12.58 20.75 -23.54
C ILE A 71 11.23 20.86 -24.24
N ALA A 72 10.88 22.05 -24.74
CA ALA A 72 9.60 22.28 -25.42
C ALA A 72 9.39 21.38 -26.66
N CYS A 73 10.46 21.05 -27.37
CA CYS A 73 10.40 20.26 -28.60
C CYS A 73 10.49 18.74 -28.37
N PHE A 74 11.27 18.27 -27.40
CA PHE A 74 11.68 16.86 -27.30
C PHE A 74 11.51 16.20 -25.93
N PHE A 75 11.60 16.93 -24.82
CA PHE A 75 11.79 16.33 -23.49
C PHE A 75 10.65 16.55 -22.47
N ILE A 76 9.51 17.12 -22.88
CA ILE A 76 8.33 17.19 -22.00
C ILE A 76 7.89 15.78 -21.59
N GLY A 77 7.72 15.57 -20.29
CA GLY A 77 7.32 14.30 -19.68
C GLY A 77 8.46 13.30 -19.45
N GLU A 78 9.70 13.65 -19.81
CA GLU A 78 10.89 12.85 -19.50
C GLU A 78 11.47 13.25 -18.12
N ASP A 79 12.21 12.33 -17.49
CA ASP A 79 12.84 12.53 -16.18
C ASP A 79 13.91 13.65 -16.22
N LYS A 80 13.91 14.54 -15.21
CA LYS A 80 14.82 15.69 -15.13
C LYS A 80 16.28 15.28 -15.20
N ASP A 81 16.71 14.27 -14.44
CA ASP A 81 18.11 13.89 -14.31
C ASP A 81 18.62 13.18 -15.57
N TYR A 82 17.75 12.42 -16.23
CA TYR A 82 17.99 11.87 -17.56
C TYR A 82 18.23 12.98 -18.60
N VAL A 83 17.36 14.00 -18.64
CA VAL A 83 17.48 15.11 -19.60
C VAL A 83 18.70 15.98 -19.31
N LEU A 84 18.97 16.28 -18.04
CA LEU A 84 20.19 16.96 -17.61
C LEU A 84 21.42 16.22 -18.12
N SER A 85 21.49 14.91 -17.88
CA SER A 85 22.65 14.11 -18.29
C SER A 85 22.87 14.13 -19.80
N ILE A 86 21.80 14.08 -20.61
CA ILE A 86 21.89 14.18 -22.07
C ILE A 86 22.46 15.53 -22.49
N LEU A 87 21.88 16.61 -21.98
CA LEU A 87 22.19 17.97 -22.45
C LEU A 87 23.51 18.50 -21.88
N ASP A 88 23.93 18.01 -20.71
CA ASP A 88 25.26 18.24 -20.11
C ASP A 88 26.39 17.50 -20.86
N GLY A 89 26.07 16.58 -21.78
CA GLY A 89 27.05 15.91 -22.66
C GLY A 89 27.77 16.82 -23.66
N CYS A 90 27.36 18.09 -23.75
CA CYS A 90 28.06 19.17 -24.43
C CYS A 90 29.16 19.72 -23.50
N ASP A 91 30.37 19.97 -24.02
CA ASP A 91 31.56 20.41 -23.24
C ASP A 91 31.42 21.80 -22.54
N ASP A 92 30.21 22.36 -22.42
CA ASP A 92 29.90 23.67 -21.84
C ASP A 92 29.11 23.54 -20.51
N SER A 93 29.80 23.82 -19.40
CA SER A 93 29.46 23.49 -18.00
C SER A 93 28.32 24.29 -17.34
N PHE A 94 27.20 24.59 -18.01
CA PHE A 94 26.14 25.48 -17.46
C PHE A 94 24.71 24.93 -17.54
N VAL A 95 24.51 23.67 -17.94
CA VAL A 95 23.15 23.10 -18.17
C VAL A 95 22.34 22.95 -16.87
N VAL A 96 23.00 22.60 -15.75
CA VAL A 96 22.35 22.48 -14.43
C VAL A 96 21.80 23.83 -13.96
N ASP A 97 22.61 24.90 -14.05
CA ASP A 97 22.17 26.26 -13.71
C ASP A 97 21.06 26.75 -14.65
N GLY A 98 21.11 26.32 -15.91
CA GLY A 98 20.07 26.58 -16.89
C GLY A 98 18.70 26.01 -16.51
N ILE A 99 18.59 24.71 -16.19
CA ILE A 99 17.30 24.10 -15.81
C ILE A 99 16.77 24.75 -14.53
N ASP A 100 17.63 24.97 -13.53
CA ASP A 100 17.23 25.61 -12.28
C ASP A 100 16.74 27.05 -12.52
N THR A 101 17.32 27.77 -13.47
CA THR A 101 16.86 29.10 -13.90
C THR A 101 15.48 29.03 -14.57
N LEU A 102 15.26 28.05 -15.46
CA LEU A 102 13.94 27.85 -16.09
C LEU A 102 12.87 27.53 -15.05
N ILE A 103 13.18 26.73 -14.03
CA ILE A 103 12.27 26.42 -12.92
C ILE A 103 11.98 27.68 -12.08
N LYS A 104 13.02 28.44 -11.68
CA LYS A 104 12.87 29.68 -10.91
C LYS A 104 12.03 30.74 -11.63
N ARG A 105 12.07 30.75 -12.97
CA ARG A 105 11.27 31.65 -13.81
C ARG A 105 9.91 31.07 -14.20
N CYS A 106 9.51 29.94 -13.61
CA CYS A 106 8.25 29.24 -13.89
C CYS A 106 8.06 28.90 -15.38
N LEU A 107 9.15 28.69 -16.11
CA LEU A 107 9.14 28.30 -17.52
C LEU A 107 9.03 26.79 -17.71
N VAL A 108 9.49 26.04 -16.71
CA VAL A 108 9.42 24.58 -16.59
C VAL A 108 9.07 24.26 -15.13
N GLU A 109 8.31 23.20 -14.91
CA GLU A 109 7.95 22.69 -13.59
C GLU A 109 8.42 21.23 -13.46
N ILE A 110 8.62 20.77 -12.22
CA ILE A 110 8.93 19.36 -11.94
C ILE A 110 7.67 18.70 -11.40
N GLY A 111 7.22 17.66 -12.10
CA GLY A 111 6.08 16.86 -11.68
C GLY A 111 6.38 15.95 -10.49
N TYR A 112 5.37 15.22 -10.03
CA TYR A 112 5.47 14.42 -8.81
C TYR A 112 6.47 13.24 -8.93
N ASN A 113 6.77 12.77 -10.14
CA ASN A 113 7.70 11.68 -10.41
C ASN A 113 9.03 12.17 -11.02
N ASN A 114 9.44 13.41 -10.74
CA ASN A 114 10.66 14.04 -11.27
C ASN A 114 10.63 14.31 -12.80
N GLU A 115 9.45 14.30 -13.42
CA GLU A 115 9.27 14.58 -14.84
C GLU A 115 9.27 16.09 -15.15
N LEU A 116 9.85 16.48 -16.30
CA LEU A 116 9.80 17.86 -16.80
C LEU A 116 8.40 18.17 -17.35
N VAL A 117 7.70 19.09 -16.70
CA VAL A 117 6.38 19.59 -17.11
C VAL A 117 6.52 21.01 -17.64
N MET A 118 5.79 21.33 -18.71
CA MET A 118 5.75 22.69 -19.25
C MET A 118 4.29 23.03 -19.56
N HIS A 119 3.86 24.22 -19.13
CA HIS A 119 2.52 24.70 -19.44
C HIS A 119 2.30 24.76 -20.96
N ASP A 120 1.10 24.38 -21.42
CA ASP A 120 0.78 24.28 -22.85
C ASP A 120 1.12 25.57 -23.63
N LEU A 121 0.78 26.74 -23.09
CA LEU A 121 1.12 28.03 -23.71
C LEU A 121 2.64 28.30 -23.80
N LEU A 122 3.43 27.88 -22.81
CA LEU A 122 4.89 28.05 -22.83
C LEU A 122 5.54 27.10 -23.83
N ARG A 123 5.09 25.85 -23.85
CA ARG A 123 5.47 24.85 -24.86
C ARG A 123 5.18 25.36 -26.26
N ASP A 124 3.97 25.87 -26.45
CA ASP A 124 3.49 26.33 -27.75
C ASP A 124 4.22 27.62 -28.19
N MET A 125 4.55 28.51 -27.25
CA MET A 125 5.44 29.66 -27.48
C MET A 125 6.85 29.21 -27.93
N GLY A 126 7.49 28.28 -27.21
CA GLY A 126 8.82 27.76 -27.58
C GLY A 126 8.83 27.16 -28.98
N ARG A 127 7.80 26.36 -29.31
CA ARG A 127 7.61 25.77 -30.64
C ARG A 127 7.36 26.84 -31.72
N GLU A 128 6.66 27.92 -31.39
CA GLU A 128 6.42 29.02 -32.32
C GLU A 128 7.69 29.84 -32.59
N ILE A 129 8.56 30.02 -31.59
CA ILE A 129 9.89 30.64 -31.77
C ILE A 129 10.69 29.86 -32.83
N VAL A 130 10.77 28.53 -32.71
CA VAL A 130 11.46 27.69 -33.71
C VAL A 130 10.78 27.75 -35.08
N ARG A 131 9.43 27.80 -35.13
CA ARG A 131 8.70 27.91 -36.41
C ARG A 131 9.09 29.19 -37.16
N LYS A 132 9.31 30.30 -36.43
CA LYS A 132 9.63 31.62 -36.97
C LYS A 132 11.08 31.77 -37.45
N GLU A 133 11.99 30.88 -37.07
CA GLU A 133 13.36 30.86 -37.60
C GLU A 133 13.38 30.76 -39.14
N CYS A 134 12.50 29.90 -39.69
CA CYS A 134 12.25 29.85 -41.13
C CYS A 134 10.83 29.34 -41.43
N GLU A 135 9.91 30.24 -41.78
CA GLU A 135 8.51 29.86 -41.98
C GLU A 135 8.28 28.98 -43.21
N LYS A 136 9.00 29.26 -44.30
CA LYS A 136 8.78 28.63 -45.61
C LYS A 136 9.52 27.31 -45.79
N GLU A 137 10.69 27.16 -45.17
CA GLU A 137 11.58 26.01 -45.38
C GLU A 137 11.88 25.34 -44.02
N PRO A 138 11.09 24.34 -43.61
CA PRO A 138 11.26 23.72 -42.30
C PRO A 138 12.62 23.05 -42.08
N GLY A 139 13.31 22.64 -43.15
CA GLY A 139 14.67 22.10 -43.09
C GLY A 139 15.76 23.12 -42.77
N LYS A 140 15.40 24.42 -42.65
CA LYS A 140 16.27 25.52 -42.19
C LYS A 140 15.97 25.97 -40.76
N ARG A 141 15.27 25.15 -39.97
CA ARG A 141 15.00 25.39 -38.54
C ARG A 141 15.95 24.58 -37.66
N SER A 142 16.26 25.07 -36.47
CA SER A 142 17.10 24.43 -35.47
C SER A 142 16.47 23.15 -34.92
N ARG A 143 15.16 23.17 -34.60
CA ARG A 143 14.38 21.98 -34.22
C ARG A 143 13.28 21.66 -35.23
N VAL A 144 13.11 20.38 -35.53
CA VAL A 144 12.01 19.84 -36.34
C VAL A 144 11.26 18.78 -35.54
N TRP A 145 10.23 19.19 -34.80
CA TRP A 145 9.51 18.34 -33.85
C TRP A 145 8.12 17.87 -34.33
N ARG A 146 7.50 18.60 -35.28
CA ARG A 146 6.17 18.25 -35.79
C ARG A 146 6.28 17.02 -36.71
N PRO A 147 5.60 15.89 -36.42
CA PRO A 147 5.85 14.65 -37.15
C PRO A 147 5.62 14.73 -38.67
N LYS A 148 4.59 15.47 -39.12
CA LYS A 148 4.32 15.68 -40.56
C LYS A 148 5.44 16.49 -41.25
N VAL A 149 6.01 17.44 -40.52
CA VAL A 149 7.08 18.31 -41.01
C VAL A 149 8.40 17.54 -41.06
N ALA A 150 8.74 16.82 -39.99
CA ALA A 150 9.92 15.95 -39.95
C ALA A 150 9.88 14.91 -41.09
N PHE A 151 8.71 14.31 -41.33
CA PHE A 151 8.50 13.40 -42.46
C PHE A 151 8.85 14.06 -43.81
N ALA A 152 8.33 15.26 -44.08
CA ALA A 152 8.62 15.97 -45.34
C ALA A 152 10.11 16.35 -45.45
N VAL A 153 10.72 16.84 -44.37
CA VAL A 153 12.14 17.20 -44.34
C VAL A 153 13.03 16.00 -44.68
N LEU A 154 12.74 14.82 -44.10
CA LEU A 154 13.50 13.60 -44.34
C LEU A 154 13.20 13.00 -45.72
N LYS A 155 11.93 13.00 -46.17
CA LYS A 155 11.54 12.46 -47.48
C LYS A 155 12.16 13.24 -48.62
N ASP A 156 12.08 14.57 -48.56
CA ASP A 156 12.51 15.47 -49.63
C ASP A 156 13.98 15.89 -49.46
N LYS A 157 14.67 15.39 -48.42
CA LYS A 157 16.09 15.64 -48.12
C LYS A 157 16.43 17.14 -48.03
N THR A 158 15.54 17.93 -47.41
CA THR A 158 15.64 19.39 -47.35
C THR A 158 16.32 19.93 -46.09
N GLY A 159 16.71 19.06 -45.16
CA GLY A 159 17.38 19.47 -43.94
C GLY A 159 18.78 20.01 -44.23
N THR A 160 19.14 21.06 -43.49
CA THR A 160 20.38 21.80 -43.68
C THR A 160 21.27 21.75 -42.44
N ASN A 161 22.46 22.33 -42.52
CA ASN A 161 23.43 22.36 -41.43
C ASN A 161 22.99 23.17 -40.18
N VAL A 162 21.83 23.83 -40.21
CA VAL A 162 21.27 24.51 -39.03
C VAL A 162 20.43 23.58 -38.16
N VAL A 163 20.02 22.41 -38.67
CA VAL A 163 19.17 21.47 -37.93
C VAL A 163 19.99 20.80 -36.83
N GLU A 164 19.57 21.01 -35.59
CA GLU A 164 20.15 20.43 -34.38
C GLU A 164 19.32 19.28 -33.82
N GLY A 165 18.01 19.29 -34.06
CA GLY A 165 17.11 18.27 -33.53
C GLY A 165 16.02 17.85 -34.51
N ILE A 166 15.77 16.55 -34.64
CA ILE A 166 14.64 16.00 -35.39
C ILE A 166 13.89 14.99 -34.53
N SER A 167 12.57 15.14 -34.47
CA SER A 167 11.67 14.12 -33.93
C SER A 167 10.65 13.70 -34.98
N LEU A 168 10.73 12.43 -35.35
CA LEU A 168 9.74 11.73 -36.14
C LEU A 168 9.05 10.67 -35.29
N ASN A 169 8.00 11.10 -34.59
CA ASN A 169 7.12 10.22 -33.82
C ASN A 169 5.78 10.03 -34.55
N GLN A 170 5.66 8.96 -35.35
CA GLN A 170 4.42 8.64 -36.08
C GLN A 170 3.98 7.18 -35.84
N ALA A 171 2.69 6.93 -36.08
CA ALA A 171 2.10 5.61 -35.89
C ALA A 171 2.48 4.59 -36.99
N ARG A 172 2.87 5.06 -38.17
CA ARG A 172 3.16 4.24 -39.35
C ARG A 172 4.66 3.99 -39.51
N PHE A 173 5.00 2.83 -40.06
CA PHE A 173 6.37 2.53 -40.47
C PHE A 173 6.74 3.30 -41.73
N TYR A 174 7.94 3.90 -41.73
CA TYR A 174 8.49 4.62 -42.88
C TYR A 174 9.92 4.21 -43.17
N GLU A 175 10.30 4.34 -44.43
CA GLU A 175 11.66 4.12 -44.90
C GLU A 175 12.24 5.43 -45.43
N PHE A 176 13.45 5.76 -45.01
CA PHE A 176 14.20 6.91 -45.51
C PHE A 176 15.62 6.52 -45.89
N SER A 177 16.15 7.17 -46.92
CA SER A 177 17.57 7.09 -47.25
C SER A 177 18.38 7.95 -46.29
N THR A 178 19.51 7.43 -45.80
CA THR A 178 20.42 8.16 -44.90
C THR A 178 21.02 9.42 -45.53
N GLU A 179 20.95 9.56 -46.86
CA GLU A 179 21.23 10.79 -47.60
C GLU A 179 20.47 12.02 -47.08
N ALA A 180 19.29 11.81 -46.47
CA ALA A 180 18.52 12.89 -45.86
C ALA A 180 19.27 13.61 -44.73
N PHE A 181 20.20 12.93 -44.06
CA PHE A 181 20.97 13.48 -42.94
C PHE A 181 22.30 14.10 -43.37
N ARG A 182 22.72 13.92 -44.63
CA ARG A 182 24.07 14.26 -45.10
C ARG A 182 24.47 15.70 -44.81
N GLU A 183 23.56 16.66 -45.01
CA GLU A 183 23.81 18.10 -44.80
C GLU A 183 23.59 18.56 -43.36
N MET A 184 22.96 17.75 -42.49
CA MET A 184 22.59 18.11 -41.12
C MET A 184 23.76 17.90 -40.14
N LYS A 185 24.92 18.51 -40.40
CA LYS A 185 26.16 18.27 -39.62
C LYS A 185 26.13 18.79 -38.18
N LYS A 186 25.11 19.56 -37.79
CA LYS A 186 24.87 20.01 -36.41
C LYS A 186 23.84 19.16 -35.64
N LEU A 187 23.28 18.12 -36.26
CA LEU A 187 22.27 17.29 -35.63
C LEU A 187 22.85 16.62 -34.37
N ARG A 188 22.22 16.88 -33.23
CA ARG A 188 22.60 16.36 -31.90
C ARG A 188 21.48 15.59 -31.20
N LEU A 189 20.22 15.90 -31.51
CA LEU A 189 19.02 15.22 -30.97
C LEU A 189 18.26 14.51 -32.10
N LEU A 190 18.17 13.17 -32.04
CA LEU A 190 17.48 12.40 -33.08
C LEU A 190 16.50 11.41 -32.47
N GLN A 191 15.22 11.60 -32.78
CA GLN A 191 14.16 10.66 -32.46
C GLN A 191 13.50 10.11 -33.73
N LEU A 192 13.53 8.79 -33.85
CA LEU A 192 13.03 8.00 -34.97
C LEU A 192 12.19 6.84 -34.43
N ASN A 193 10.86 6.98 -34.42
CA ASN A 193 9.97 5.89 -34.02
C ASN A 193 9.42 5.20 -35.27
N LYS A 194 9.57 3.88 -35.37
CA LYS A 194 9.10 3.07 -36.52
C LYS A 194 9.73 3.48 -37.86
N VAL A 195 11.02 3.79 -37.85
CA VAL A 195 11.74 4.22 -39.06
C VAL A 195 12.80 3.19 -39.45
N ASN A 196 12.77 2.81 -40.73
CA ASN A 196 13.86 2.08 -41.39
C ASN A 196 14.78 3.08 -42.10
N LEU A 197 16.09 2.96 -41.89
CA LEU A 197 17.08 3.77 -42.61
C LEU A 197 17.84 2.90 -43.61
N THR A 198 17.89 3.35 -44.87
CA THR A 198 18.60 2.65 -45.96
C THR A 198 19.82 3.43 -46.42
N GLY A 199 20.88 2.72 -46.79
CA GLY A 199 22.18 3.32 -47.11
C GLY A 199 23.14 3.31 -45.91
N SER A 200 24.22 4.08 -46.02
CA SER A 200 25.27 4.13 -44.98
C SER A 200 24.89 5.07 -43.85
N LEU A 201 25.05 4.62 -42.61
CA LEU A 201 24.74 5.41 -41.40
C LEU A 201 25.81 6.45 -41.07
N GLN A 202 26.96 6.45 -41.77
CA GLN A 202 27.99 7.48 -41.69
C GLN A 202 27.49 8.90 -42.04
N HIS A 203 26.31 8.99 -42.67
CA HIS A 203 25.67 10.28 -42.98
C HIS A 203 24.96 10.91 -41.78
N ILE A 204 24.71 10.15 -40.71
CA ILE A 204 24.21 10.70 -39.45
C ILE A 204 25.35 11.46 -38.76
N SER A 205 25.02 12.63 -38.22
CA SER A 205 25.97 13.54 -37.59
C SER A 205 26.76 12.90 -36.45
N GLU A 206 28.08 13.11 -36.45
CA GLU A 206 29.00 12.72 -35.36
C GLU A 206 28.77 13.51 -34.05
N ARG A 207 27.98 14.60 -34.09
CA ARG A 207 27.63 15.41 -32.92
C ARG A 207 26.42 14.87 -32.15
N LEU A 208 25.96 13.67 -32.48
CA LEU A 208 24.79 13.07 -31.86
C LEU A 208 25.05 12.79 -30.38
N ILE A 209 24.21 13.36 -29.51
CA ILE A 209 24.26 13.15 -28.05
C ILE A 209 23.06 12.32 -27.57
N TRP A 210 21.96 12.33 -28.32
CA TRP A 210 20.76 11.56 -28.02
C TRP A 210 20.21 10.88 -29.27
N LEU A 211 20.08 9.56 -29.20
CA LEU A 211 19.46 8.74 -30.22
C LEU A 211 18.30 7.93 -29.63
N CYS A 212 17.08 8.30 -29.98
CA CYS A 212 15.87 7.57 -29.64
C CYS A 212 15.34 6.88 -30.90
N TRP A 213 15.68 5.61 -31.10
CA TRP A 213 15.32 4.82 -32.27
C TRP A 213 14.38 3.67 -31.89
N ARG A 214 13.14 4.01 -31.50
CA ARG A 214 12.16 3.02 -31.05
C ARG A 214 11.59 2.22 -32.21
N GLU A 215 11.36 0.94 -31.97
CA GLU A 215 10.92 -0.02 -32.99
C GLU A 215 11.88 -0.07 -34.19
N CYS A 216 13.18 0.00 -33.91
CA CYS A 216 14.21 -0.12 -34.95
C CYS A 216 14.13 -1.51 -35.61
N PRO A 217 14.05 -1.58 -36.95
CA PRO A 217 13.91 -2.85 -37.67
C PRO A 217 15.23 -3.62 -37.78
N LEU A 218 16.36 -3.01 -37.44
CA LEU A 218 17.68 -3.61 -37.55
C LEU A 218 17.82 -4.83 -36.64
N GLU A 219 18.48 -5.88 -37.14
CA GLU A 219 18.81 -7.06 -36.34
C GLU A 219 20.08 -6.86 -35.49
N SER A 220 20.95 -5.92 -35.90
CA SER A 220 22.13 -5.46 -35.18
C SER A 220 22.54 -4.05 -35.63
N MET A 221 23.24 -3.31 -34.77
CA MET A 221 23.76 -1.99 -35.09
C MET A 221 24.93 -2.08 -36.08
N PRO A 222 24.88 -1.33 -37.19
CA PRO A 222 25.99 -1.23 -38.14
C PRO A 222 27.21 -0.52 -37.53
N ALA A 223 28.41 -0.93 -37.95
CA ALA A 223 29.66 -0.35 -37.46
C ALA A 223 29.92 1.08 -38.00
N ASP A 224 29.26 1.49 -39.08
CA ASP A 224 29.39 2.83 -39.66
C ASP A 224 28.48 3.88 -38.99
N LEU A 225 27.78 3.54 -37.90
CA LEU A 225 27.03 4.50 -37.10
C LEU A 225 27.90 5.08 -35.98
N HIS A 226 28.23 6.36 -36.08
CA HIS A 226 29.00 7.08 -35.07
C HIS A 226 28.18 7.28 -33.79
N LEU A 227 28.60 6.62 -32.69
CA LEU A 227 27.96 6.72 -31.37
C LEU A 227 28.88 7.30 -30.29
N GLU A 228 30.10 7.73 -30.64
CA GLU A 228 31.14 8.17 -29.69
C GLU A 228 30.67 9.27 -28.73
N ASN A 229 29.85 10.21 -29.22
CA ASN A 229 29.31 11.32 -28.43
C ASN A 229 27.95 11.04 -27.80
N VAL A 230 27.33 9.89 -28.09
CA VAL A 230 25.97 9.60 -27.64
C VAL A 230 25.97 9.32 -26.13
N VAL A 231 25.20 10.12 -25.41
CA VAL A 231 24.98 9.99 -23.96
C VAL A 231 23.83 9.04 -23.65
N ALA A 232 22.78 9.09 -24.46
CA ALA A 232 21.60 8.24 -24.28
C ALA A 232 21.15 7.59 -25.59
N LEU A 233 21.04 6.26 -25.54
CA LEU A 233 20.57 5.41 -26.63
C LEU A 233 19.30 4.66 -26.19
N ASP A 234 18.15 5.07 -26.73
CA ASP A 234 16.85 4.42 -26.51
C ASP A 234 16.42 3.67 -27.78
N MET A 235 16.47 2.34 -27.72
CA MET A 235 16.07 1.45 -28.82
C MET A 235 14.98 0.47 -28.38
N ARG A 236 14.02 0.96 -27.59
CA ARG A 236 12.89 0.14 -27.14
C ARG A 236 12.13 -0.51 -28.28
N CYS A 237 11.60 -1.71 -28.03
CA CYS A 237 10.76 -2.47 -28.96
C CYS A 237 11.47 -2.84 -30.28
N SER A 238 12.80 -2.86 -30.32
CA SER A 238 13.55 -3.11 -31.55
C SER A 238 13.66 -4.59 -31.90
N SER A 239 13.93 -4.88 -33.18
CA SER A 239 14.11 -6.25 -33.70
C SER A 239 15.52 -6.83 -33.49
N LEU A 240 16.31 -6.23 -32.61
CA LEU A 240 17.69 -6.59 -32.35
C LEU A 240 17.80 -8.03 -31.87
N LYS A 241 18.60 -8.84 -32.57
CA LYS A 241 19.04 -10.17 -32.12
C LYS A 241 20.35 -10.07 -31.35
N GLN A 242 21.19 -9.11 -31.74
CA GLN A 242 22.45 -8.71 -31.10
C GLN A 242 22.54 -7.19 -31.21
N VAL A 243 23.07 -6.51 -30.19
CA VAL A 243 23.16 -5.04 -30.24
C VAL A 243 24.29 -4.60 -31.17
N TRP A 244 25.53 -5.04 -30.91
CA TRP A 244 26.70 -4.83 -31.77
C TRP A 244 27.62 -6.06 -31.73
N VAL A 245 28.42 -6.24 -32.78
CA VAL A 245 29.38 -7.36 -32.91
C VAL A 245 30.65 -7.05 -32.10
N GLU A 246 31.22 -5.88 -32.33
CA GLU A 246 32.29 -5.29 -31.55
C GLU A 246 31.84 -3.88 -31.13
N VAL A 247 32.21 -3.45 -29.93
CA VAL A 247 31.85 -2.13 -29.42
C VAL A 247 33.04 -1.21 -29.58
N GLU A 248 32.85 -0.10 -30.29
CA GLU A 248 33.75 1.04 -30.20
C GLU A 248 33.69 1.62 -28.78
N PHE A 249 34.75 2.31 -28.34
CA PHE A 249 34.80 2.83 -26.99
C PHE A 249 33.81 4.01 -26.83
N LEU A 250 32.64 3.77 -26.22
CA LEU A 250 31.58 4.78 -26.05
C LEU A 250 31.71 5.44 -24.66
N GLU A 251 32.65 6.39 -24.56
CA GLU A 251 33.00 7.05 -23.30
C GLU A 251 31.86 7.85 -22.68
N LYS A 252 30.98 8.44 -23.50
CA LYS A 252 29.91 9.34 -23.05
C LYS A 252 28.59 8.63 -22.75
N LEU A 253 28.42 7.37 -23.18
CA LEU A 253 27.15 6.67 -23.05
C LEU A 253 26.83 6.36 -21.58
N LYS A 254 25.82 7.05 -21.04
CA LYS A 254 25.30 6.88 -19.67
C LYS A 254 24.02 6.05 -19.62
N PHE A 255 23.18 6.14 -20.65
CA PHE A 255 21.87 5.48 -20.68
C PHE A 255 21.74 4.56 -21.90
N LEU A 256 21.46 3.28 -21.64
CA LEU A 256 21.17 2.29 -22.68
C LEU A 256 19.83 1.63 -22.39
N ASN A 257 18.83 1.89 -23.25
CA ASN A 257 17.52 1.29 -23.14
C ASN A 257 17.21 0.38 -24.32
N LEU A 258 17.15 -0.92 -24.03
CA LEU A 258 16.87 -2.00 -24.97
C LEU A 258 15.57 -2.72 -24.62
N SER A 259 14.73 -2.14 -23.75
CA SER A 259 13.52 -2.78 -23.25
C SER A 259 12.58 -3.21 -24.38
N HIS A 260 11.85 -4.31 -24.18
CA HIS A 260 10.95 -4.93 -25.16
C HIS A 260 11.64 -5.42 -26.44
N SER A 261 12.97 -5.61 -26.43
CA SER A 261 13.70 -6.26 -27.53
C SER A 261 13.53 -7.78 -27.43
N HIS A 262 12.35 -8.29 -27.79
CA HIS A 262 11.97 -9.70 -27.59
C HIS A 262 12.84 -10.71 -28.35
N LYS A 263 13.56 -10.28 -29.40
CA LYS A 263 14.48 -11.12 -30.19
C LYS A 263 15.91 -11.14 -29.63
N LEU A 264 16.23 -10.29 -28.66
CA LEU A 264 17.56 -10.19 -28.08
C LEU A 264 17.84 -11.41 -27.20
N THR A 265 18.78 -12.26 -27.59
CA THR A 265 19.04 -13.52 -26.88
C THR A 265 20.16 -13.41 -25.85
N ARG A 266 21.11 -12.50 -26.05
CA ARG A 266 22.23 -12.20 -25.16
C ARG A 266 22.48 -10.70 -25.11
N THR A 267 22.96 -10.18 -23.99
CA THR A 267 23.38 -8.77 -23.91
C THR A 267 24.68 -8.54 -24.69
N PRO A 268 25.00 -7.28 -25.07
CA PRO A 268 26.27 -6.98 -25.71
C PRO A 268 27.48 -7.14 -24.76
N ASN A 269 28.68 -7.07 -25.34
CA ASN A 269 29.89 -6.79 -24.58
C ASN A 269 29.87 -5.34 -24.09
N PHE A 270 30.20 -5.16 -22.80
CA PHE A 270 30.12 -3.92 -22.04
C PHE A 270 31.50 -3.30 -21.74
N LYS A 271 32.62 -3.93 -22.14
CA LYS A 271 33.98 -3.42 -21.85
C LYS A 271 34.24 -2.02 -22.40
N GLY A 272 33.56 -1.64 -23.49
CA GLY A 272 33.69 -0.31 -24.11
C GLY A 272 32.73 0.75 -23.59
N LEU A 273 32.00 0.50 -22.48
CA LEU A 273 30.99 1.44 -21.95
C LEU A 273 31.34 1.92 -20.53
N PRO A 274 32.47 2.61 -20.31
CA PRO A 274 32.98 2.91 -18.97
C PRO A 274 32.10 3.87 -18.16
N SER A 275 31.22 4.65 -18.83
CA SER A 275 30.36 5.64 -18.19
C SER A 275 28.90 5.21 -18.06
N LEU A 276 28.55 3.95 -18.37
CA LEU A 276 27.16 3.52 -18.32
C LEU A 276 26.62 3.54 -16.88
N GLU A 277 25.56 4.31 -16.65
CA GLU A 277 24.90 4.53 -15.36
C GLU A 277 23.55 3.79 -15.29
N VAL A 278 22.84 3.67 -16.42
CA VAL A 278 21.52 3.03 -16.48
C VAL A 278 21.44 2.06 -17.64
N LEU A 279 21.12 0.80 -17.34
CA LEU A 279 20.86 -0.26 -18.31
C LEU A 279 19.45 -0.82 -18.15
N MET A 280 18.62 -0.59 -19.16
CA MET A 280 17.22 -1.02 -19.20
C MET A 280 17.03 -2.15 -20.23
N LEU A 281 16.67 -3.33 -19.74
CA LEU A 281 16.42 -4.57 -20.50
C LEU A 281 15.05 -5.17 -20.16
N LYS A 282 14.11 -4.35 -19.68
CA LYS A 282 12.77 -4.79 -19.27
C LYS A 282 12.05 -5.49 -20.43
N ASP A 283 11.43 -6.63 -20.16
CA ASP A 283 10.61 -7.40 -21.10
C ASP A 283 11.36 -7.86 -22.36
N CYS A 284 12.68 -8.05 -22.25
CA CYS A 284 13.48 -8.78 -23.23
C CYS A 284 13.26 -10.29 -23.06
N THR A 285 12.07 -10.76 -23.42
CA THR A 285 11.62 -12.15 -23.21
C THR A 285 12.49 -13.21 -23.86
N GLY A 286 13.21 -12.88 -24.95
CA GLY A 286 14.17 -13.77 -25.60
C GLY A 286 15.51 -13.88 -24.89
N LEU A 287 15.81 -13.01 -23.90
CA LEU A 287 17.10 -12.93 -23.25
C LEU A 287 17.33 -14.18 -22.39
N VAL A 288 18.42 -14.91 -22.68
CA VAL A 288 18.80 -16.14 -21.95
C VAL A 288 19.99 -15.90 -21.03
N GLU A 289 20.90 -15.01 -21.42
CA GLU A 289 22.18 -14.81 -20.73
C GLU A 289 22.57 -13.32 -20.75
N VAL A 290 23.11 -12.83 -19.64
CA VAL A 290 23.80 -11.54 -19.54
C VAL A 290 25.30 -11.78 -19.63
N HIS A 291 25.98 -11.04 -20.50
CA HIS A 291 27.40 -11.19 -20.79
C HIS A 291 28.27 -10.87 -19.56
N GLU A 292 29.31 -11.69 -19.31
CA GLU A 292 30.23 -11.57 -18.16
C GLU A 292 30.96 -10.23 -18.08
N SER A 293 31.03 -9.44 -19.15
CA SER A 293 31.63 -8.11 -19.08
C SER A 293 30.82 -7.11 -18.26
N ILE A 294 29.57 -7.42 -17.85
CA ILE A 294 28.72 -6.50 -17.07
C ILE A 294 29.46 -6.01 -15.83
N GLY A 295 30.29 -6.85 -15.19
CA GLY A 295 31.09 -6.47 -14.02
C GLY A 295 32.14 -5.38 -14.24
N HIS A 296 32.39 -4.93 -15.48
CA HIS A 296 33.27 -3.78 -15.76
C HIS A 296 32.53 -2.43 -15.66
N LEU A 297 31.20 -2.43 -15.55
CA LEU A 297 30.39 -1.21 -15.53
C LEU A 297 30.42 -0.55 -14.14
N ASN A 298 31.56 0.00 -13.79
CA ASN A 298 31.81 0.54 -12.44
C ASN A 298 30.95 1.75 -12.06
N LYS A 299 30.31 2.41 -13.03
CA LYS A 299 29.38 3.54 -12.79
C LYS A 299 27.90 3.13 -12.86
N LEU A 300 27.58 1.86 -13.14
CA LEU A 300 26.19 1.42 -13.30
C LEU A 300 25.45 1.56 -11.97
N VAL A 301 24.42 2.40 -11.94
CA VAL A 301 23.54 2.67 -10.80
C VAL A 301 22.28 1.82 -10.87
N THR A 302 21.72 1.64 -12.07
CA THR A 302 20.46 0.91 -12.27
C THR A 302 20.56 -0.16 -13.35
N LEU A 303 20.17 -1.38 -13.00
CA LEU A 303 20.03 -2.52 -13.91
C LEU A 303 18.61 -3.08 -13.82
N ASN A 304 17.87 -3.00 -14.92
CA ASN A 304 16.50 -3.50 -14.99
C ASN A 304 16.35 -4.62 -16.02
N LEU A 305 16.15 -5.85 -15.53
CA LEU A 305 15.91 -7.08 -16.28
C LEU A 305 14.48 -7.60 -16.08
N ARG A 306 13.56 -6.77 -15.58
CA ARG A 306 12.19 -7.19 -15.24
C ARG A 306 11.50 -7.86 -16.43
N TYR A 307 10.77 -8.96 -16.23
CA TYR A 307 10.08 -9.73 -17.28
C TYR A 307 11.00 -10.41 -18.32
N CYS A 308 12.30 -10.58 -18.06
CA CYS A 308 13.17 -11.44 -18.87
C CYS A 308 12.89 -12.94 -18.58
N ARG A 309 11.75 -13.44 -19.05
CA ARG A 309 11.21 -14.77 -18.70
C ARG A 309 12.11 -15.97 -19.04
N ASN A 310 13.05 -15.81 -19.98
CA ASN A 310 13.99 -16.86 -20.39
C ASN A 310 15.37 -16.76 -19.73
N LEU A 311 15.62 -15.71 -18.93
CA LEU A 311 16.87 -15.54 -18.22
C LEU A 311 17.00 -16.63 -17.16
N LYS A 312 18.06 -17.43 -17.26
CA LYS A 312 18.30 -18.55 -16.35
C LYS A 312 19.17 -18.16 -15.17
N ASN A 313 20.30 -17.51 -15.44
CA ASN A 313 21.30 -17.16 -14.42
C ASN A 313 21.78 -15.73 -14.63
N LEU A 314 22.21 -15.09 -13.55
CA LEU A 314 23.01 -13.88 -13.60
C LEU A 314 24.50 -14.26 -13.66
N PRO A 315 25.34 -13.57 -14.46
CA PRO A 315 26.78 -13.81 -14.51
C PRO A 315 27.41 -13.51 -13.15
N ARG A 316 28.45 -14.27 -12.76
CA ARG A 316 29.11 -14.07 -11.45
C ARG A 316 29.72 -12.66 -11.33
N SER A 317 30.19 -12.12 -12.45
CA SER A 317 30.75 -10.77 -12.50
C SER A 317 29.78 -9.65 -12.13
N ILE A 318 28.46 -9.90 -12.07
CA ILE A 318 27.49 -8.90 -11.62
C ILE A 318 27.79 -8.40 -10.19
N CYS A 319 28.40 -9.27 -9.36
CA CYS A 319 28.81 -8.93 -8.00
C CYS A 319 29.98 -7.94 -7.92
N ALA A 320 30.65 -7.66 -9.05
CA ALA A 320 31.70 -6.65 -9.15
C ALA A 320 31.16 -5.21 -9.31
N LEU A 321 29.85 -5.04 -9.52
CA LEU A 321 29.22 -3.73 -9.71
C LEU A 321 29.15 -2.95 -8.37
N LYS A 322 30.16 -2.13 -8.09
CA LYS A 322 30.29 -1.39 -6.82
C LYS A 322 29.37 -0.17 -6.67
N SER A 323 28.90 0.39 -7.79
CA SER A 323 28.00 1.56 -7.81
C SER A 323 26.53 1.21 -7.99
N LEU A 324 26.18 -0.07 -8.17
CA LEU A 324 24.80 -0.46 -8.44
C LEU A 324 23.95 -0.27 -7.20
N GLU A 325 22.92 0.56 -7.31
CA GLU A 325 21.94 0.86 -6.26
C GLU A 325 20.64 0.09 -6.47
N ASN A 326 20.21 -0.09 -7.73
CA ASN A 326 18.93 -0.70 -8.08
C ASN A 326 19.15 -1.93 -8.98
N LEU A 327 18.86 -3.12 -8.45
CA LEU A 327 18.82 -4.37 -9.21
C LEU A 327 17.38 -4.88 -9.31
N ILE A 328 16.80 -4.80 -10.50
CA ILE A 328 15.41 -5.22 -10.75
C ILE A 328 15.42 -6.45 -11.67
N ILE A 329 15.09 -7.61 -11.12
CA ILE A 329 15.03 -8.91 -11.79
C ILE A 329 13.65 -9.56 -11.67
N SER A 330 12.62 -8.83 -11.22
CA SER A 330 11.28 -9.37 -11.02
C SER A 330 10.69 -9.99 -12.29
N TYR A 331 9.92 -11.06 -12.12
CA TYR A 331 9.23 -11.82 -13.17
C TYR A 331 10.19 -12.47 -14.19
N CYS A 332 11.45 -12.69 -13.82
CA CYS A 332 12.35 -13.60 -14.50
C CYS A 332 12.05 -15.04 -14.03
N SER A 333 10.99 -15.63 -14.55
CA SER A 333 10.41 -16.89 -14.05
C SER A 333 11.32 -18.13 -14.11
N LYS A 334 12.45 -18.07 -14.84
CA LYS A 334 13.44 -19.15 -14.93
C LYS A 334 14.71 -18.88 -14.12
N LEU A 335 14.80 -17.71 -13.48
CA LEU A 335 15.91 -17.35 -12.61
C LEU A 335 15.66 -17.98 -11.24
N ASP A 336 16.46 -18.99 -10.88
CA ASP A 336 16.29 -19.80 -9.68
C ASP A 336 17.38 -19.60 -8.61
N GLU A 337 18.45 -18.88 -8.94
CA GLU A 337 19.52 -18.55 -8.01
C GLU A 337 20.03 -17.11 -8.13
N LEU A 338 20.43 -16.56 -6.98
CA LEU A 338 21.25 -15.36 -6.89
C LEU A 338 22.72 -15.77 -6.73
N PRO A 339 23.68 -14.99 -7.25
CA PRO A 339 25.10 -15.30 -7.11
C PRO A 339 25.55 -15.29 -5.64
N GLU A 340 26.38 -16.26 -5.23
CA GLU A 340 26.86 -16.40 -3.84
C GLU A 340 27.63 -15.18 -3.32
N GLU A 341 28.21 -14.38 -4.21
CA GLU A 341 29.01 -13.19 -3.90
C GLU A 341 28.19 -11.89 -3.88
N LEU A 342 26.85 -11.97 -3.84
CA LEU A 342 25.95 -10.81 -3.87
C LEU A 342 26.32 -9.74 -2.84
N GLY A 343 26.81 -10.14 -1.66
CA GLY A 343 27.29 -9.25 -0.60
C GLY A 343 28.42 -8.29 -1.00
N ASN A 344 29.09 -8.50 -2.14
CA ASN A 344 30.13 -7.62 -2.67
C ASN A 344 29.59 -6.32 -3.28
N MET A 345 28.27 -6.20 -3.50
CA MET A 345 27.62 -5.05 -4.12
C MET A 345 27.37 -3.93 -3.10
N GLU A 346 28.43 -3.23 -2.72
CA GLU A 346 28.48 -2.29 -1.58
C GLU A 346 27.45 -1.13 -1.63
N SER A 347 26.99 -0.75 -2.82
CA SER A 347 26.03 0.34 -3.01
C SER A 347 24.58 -0.11 -3.15
N LEU A 348 24.28 -1.41 -3.15
CA LEU A 348 22.94 -1.91 -3.43
C LEU A 348 21.93 -1.43 -2.37
N VAL A 349 20.89 -0.71 -2.82
CA VAL A 349 19.82 -0.12 -2.00
C VAL A 349 18.51 -0.89 -2.19
N VAL A 350 18.20 -1.28 -3.42
CA VAL A 350 16.96 -1.94 -3.81
C VAL A 350 17.26 -3.23 -4.58
N LEU A 351 16.69 -4.35 -4.10
CA LEU A 351 16.68 -5.63 -4.80
C LEU A 351 15.23 -6.11 -5.00
N GLU A 352 14.79 -6.06 -6.25
CA GLU A 352 13.45 -6.45 -6.68
C GLU A 352 13.52 -7.78 -7.43
N ALA A 353 13.12 -8.87 -6.77
CA ALA A 353 13.24 -10.23 -7.28
C ALA A 353 11.91 -11.01 -7.28
N SER A 354 10.78 -10.31 -7.17
CA SER A 354 9.44 -10.87 -7.16
C SER A 354 9.15 -11.76 -8.38
N GLY A 355 8.42 -12.87 -8.23
CA GLY A 355 7.96 -13.72 -9.33
C GLY A 355 9.09 -14.42 -10.08
N THR A 356 10.22 -14.64 -9.42
CA THR A 356 11.33 -15.49 -9.88
C THR A 356 11.17 -16.89 -9.31
N ALA A 357 12.01 -17.83 -9.74
CA ALA A 357 12.08 -19.17 -9.17
C ALA A 357 13.11 -19.27 -8.02
N ILE A 358 13.59 -18.12 -7.51
CA ILE A 358 14.64 -18.07 -6.49
C ILE A 358 14.17 -18.79 -5.24
N SER A 359 14.86 -19.89 -4.90
CA SER A 359 14.54 -20.70 -3.73
C SER A 359 15.53 -20.55 -2.57
N ARG A 360 16.66 -19.87 -2.81
CA ARG A 360 17.72 -19.67 -1.81
C ARG A 360 18.32 -18.28 -1.93
N VAL A 361 18.37 -17.57 -0.81
CA VAL A 361 19.06 -16.29 -0.69
C VAL A 361 20.49 -16.54 -0.19
N PRO A 362 21.53 -15.99 -0.85
CA PRO A 362 22.93 -16.21 -0.46
C PRO A 362 23.22 -15.55 0.90
N LYS A 363 23.96 -16.24 1.77
CA LYS A 363 24.29 -15.74 3.12
C LYS A 363 25.04 -14.40 3.10
N THR A 364 25.75 -14.12 2.02
CA THR A 364 26.49 -12.86 1.83
C THR A 364 25.56 -11.65 1.70
N ILE A 365 24.25 -11.83 1.47
CA ILE A 365 23.28 -10.72 1.47
C ILE A 365 23.31 -9.93 2.78
N ALA A 366 23.66 -10.58 3.90
CA ALA A 366 23.87 -9.94 5.20
C ALA A 366 24.92 -8.83 5.20
N TYR A 367 25.86 -8.85 4.24
CA TYR A 367 26.94 -7.88 4.13
C TYR A 367 26.55 -6.59 3.40
N LEU A 368 25.35 -6.55 2.80
CA LEU A 368 24.84 -5.38 2.11
C LEU A 368 24.41 -4.31 3.11
N LYS A 369 25.29 -3.34 3.39
CA LYS A 369 25.08 -2.30 4.41
C LYS A 369 24.10 -1.19 4.00
N LYS A 370 23.78 -1.08 2.71
CA LYS A 370 22.88 -0.05 2.17
C LYS A 370 21.54 -0.59 1.72
N LEU A 371 21.32 -1.91 1.73
CA LEU A 371 20.08 -2.51 1.21
C LEU A 371 18.92 -2.12 2.13
N THR A 372 17.98 -1.33 1.62
CA THR A 372 16.81 -0.86 2.37
C THR A 372 15.52 -1.55 1.97
N SER A 373 15.39 -1.97 0.71
CA SER A 373 14.18 -2.62 0.19
C SER A 373 14.51 -3.92 -0.53
N LEU A 374 13.80 -4.99 -0.15
CA LEU A 374 13.99 -6.34 -0.66
C LEU A 374 12.63 -7.00 -0.92
N SER A 375 12.37 -7.38 -2.18
CA SER A 375 11.15 -8.10 -2.54
C SER A 375 11.45 -9.45 -3.17
N PHE A 376 10.84 -10.49 -2.62
CA PHE A 376 10.73 -11.83 -3.19
C PHE A 376 9.27 -12.23 -3.41
N TYR A 377 8.34 -11.27 -3.53
CA TYR A 377 6.91 -11.57 -3.73
C TYR A 377 6.69 -12.65 -4.80
N GLY A 378 6.01 -13.74 -4.46
CA GLY A 378 5.69 -14.83 -5.38
C GLY A 378 6.86 -15.71 -5.78
N CYS A 379 8.00 -15.63 -5.09
CA CYS A 379 9.10 -16.59 -5.23
C CYS A 379 8.74 -17.88 -4.50
N GLN A 380 8.54 -18.96 -5.26
CA GLN A 380 8.11 -20.24 -4.69
C GLN A 380 9.21 -21.28 -4.81
N PRO A 381 9.56 -21.99 -3.72
CA PRO A 381 10.51 -23.09 -3.79
C PRO A 381 9.98 -24.21 -4.70
N SER A 382 10.84 -24.71 -5.59
CA SER A 382 10.48 -25.87 -6.42
C SER A 382 10.16 -27.10 -5.55
N PRO A 383 9.06 -27.85 -5.81
CA PRO A 383 8.70 -29.04 -5.05
C PRO A 383 9.75 -30.17 -5.05
N SER A 384 10.74 -30.10 -5.93
CA SER A 384 11.75 -31.15 -6.14
C SER A 384 12.99 -31.06 -5.23
N LEU A 385 13.15 -29.99 -4.43
CA LEU A 385 14.30 -29.83 -3.53
C LEU A 385 13.99 -30.44 -2.15
N ILE A 386 14.59 -31.61 -1.89
CA ILE A 386 14.38 -32.43 -0.67
C ILE A 386 15.06 -31.82 0.57
N GLU A 387 16.05 -30.93 0.40
CA GLU A 387 16.63 -30.14 1.48
C GLU A 387 15.79 -28.89 1.72
N ARG A 388 15.05 -28.83 2.84
CA ARG A 388 14.23 -27.66 3.23
C ARG A 388 15.15 -26.45 3.48
N PRO A 389 15.18 -25.41 2.62
CA PRO A 389 16.02 -24.25 2.86
C PRO A 389 15.32 -23.29 3.82
N ILE A 390 16.09 -22.70 4.74
CA ILE A 390 15.67 -21.52 5.50
C ILE A 390 15.67 -20.35 4.49
N PHE A 391 14.50 -19.97 3.99
CA PHE A 391 14.36 -19.03 2.86
C PHE A 391 15.02 -17.66 3.11
N ILE A 392 15.11 -17.24 4.37
CA ILE A 392 15.56 -15.91 4.81
C ILE A 392 16.58 -15.96 5.96
N SER A 393 17.49 -16.93 5.98
CA SER A 393 18.64 -16.85 6.90
C SER A 393 19.54 -15.68 6.51
N SER A 394 19.97 -14.86 7.47
CA SER A 394 21.01 -13.83 7.26
C SER A 394 20.62 -12.64 6.36
N LEU A 395 19.48 -12.00 6.63
CA LEU A 395 19.10 -10.72 6.01
C LEU A 395 19.94 -9.54 6.54
N PRO A 396 20.15 -8.46 5.74
CA PRO A 396 20.99 -7.34 6.15
C PRO A 396 20.31 -6.45 7.21
N ALA A 397 21.10 -6.00 8.20
CA ALA A 397 20.63 -5.13 9.29
C ALA A 397 20.16 -3.74 8.82
N SER A 398 20.50 -3.34 7.58
CA SER A 398 20.06 -2.08 6.98
C SER A 398 18.62 -2.09 6.46
N LEU A 399 18.00 -3.28 6.37
CA LEU A 399 16.72 -3.48 5.71
C LEU A 399 15.59 -2.73 6.43
N LYS A 400 14.76 -2.04 5.65
CA LYS A 400 13.60 -1.27 6.11
C LYS A 400 12.28 -1.86 5.62
N GLU A 401 12.30 -2.45 4.44
CA GLU A 401 11.13 -3.03 3.76
C GLU A 401 11.46 -4.44 3.29
N LEU A 402 10.59 -5.39 3.63
CA LEU A 402 10.71 -6.80 3.24
C LEU A 402 9.37 -7.32 2.73
N ASP A 403 9.31 -7.68 1.45
CA ASP A 403 8.13 -8.28 0.83
C ASP A 403 8.36 -9.75 0.50
N LEU A 404 7.66 -10.63 1.22
CA LEU A 404 7.69 -12.09 1.11
C LEU A 404 6.28 -12.66 0.85
N ARG A 405 5.39 -11.87 0.25
CA ARG A 405 4.04 -12.32 -0.08
C ARG A 405 4.04 -13.50 -1.03
N TYR A 406 3.07 -14.40 -0.90
CA TYR A 406 2.85 -15.50 -1.85
C TYR A 406 4.07 -16.42 -2.09
N CYS A 407 4.98 -16.51 -1.11
CA CYS A 407 6.21 -17.31 -1.18
C CYS A 407 6.01 -18.78 -0.75
N ASN A 408 4.78 -19.17 -0.40
CA ASN A 408 4.45 -20.49 0.14
C ASN A 408 5.27 -20.86 1.40
N LEU A 409 5.55 -19.87 2.26
CA LEU A 409 6.29 -20.08 3.51
C LEU A 409 5.45 -20.91 4.48
N SER A 410 6.06 -21.97 5.03
CA SER A 410 5.46 -22.83 6.07
C SER A 410 6.21 -22.70 7.40
N ASP A 411 5.74 -23.40 8.43
CA ASP A 411 6.40 -23.43 9.74
C ASP A 411 7.87 -23.87 9.64
N GLY A 412 8.75 -23.14 10.32
CA GLY A 412 10.20 -23.35 10.32
C GLY A 412 10.95 -22.79 9.11
N MET A 413 10.27 -22.22 8.09
CA MET A 413 10.94 -21.57 6.95
C MET A 413 11.27 -20.09 7.23
N ILE A 414 10.59 -19.51 8.21
CA ILE A 414 10.85 -18.17 8.75
C ILE A 414 11.74 -18.36 10.00
N PRO A 415 13.04 -18.03 9.97
CA PRO A 415 13.94 -18.17 11.10
C PRO A 415 13.65 -17.13 12.18
N ASP A 416 13.96 -17.48 13.43
CA ASP A 416 13.76 -16.62 14.61
C ASP A 416 14.92 -15.61 14.78
N GLU A 417 15.32 -14.95 13.69
CA GLU A 417 16.49 -14.05 13.64
C GLU A 417 16.09 -12.59 13.33
N PHE A 418 14.80 -12.25 13.37
CA PHE A 418 14.32 -10.89 13.07
C PHE A 418 14.87 -9.83 14.03
N GLN A 419 15.31 -10.22 15.22
CA GLN A 419 16.04 -9.35 16.15
C GLN A 419 17.28 -8.68 15.52
N ASN A 420 17.84 -9.25 14.45
CA ASN A 420 18.98 -8.71 13.73
C ASN A 420 18.60 -7.67 12.66
N LEU A 421 17.31 -7.30 12.56
CA LEU A 421 16.79 -6.33 11.60
C LEU A 421 16.26 -5.07 12.32
N PRO A 422 17.13 -4.28 12.98
CA PRO A 422 16.71 -3.18 13.85
C PRO A 422 16.05 -2.01 13.11
N LEU A 423 16.17 -1.98 11.78
CA LEU A 423 15.61 -0.92 10.93
C LEU A 423 14.32 -1.33 10.22
N LEU A 424 13.90 -2.60 10.30
CA LEU A 424 12.74 -3.10 9.56
C LEU A 424 11.46 -2.40 10.05
N ALA A 425 10.78 -1.75 9.11
CA ALA A 425 9.60 -0.94 9.35
C ALA A 425 8.36 -1.48 8.63
N ASP A 426 8.54 -2.10 7.46
CA ASP A 426 7.46 -2.72 6.69
C ASP A 426 7.80 -4.20 6.44
N LEU A 427 6.98 -5.09 6.98
CA LEU A 427 7.10 -6.53 6.80
C LEU A 427 5.81 -7.09 6.17
N ASN A 428 5.94 -7.55 4.93
CA ASN A 428 4.81 -8.11 4.19
C ASN A 428 4.93 -9.63 4.02
N LEU A 429 4.00 -10.35 4.63
CA LEU A 429 3.95 -11.80 4.69
C LEU A 429 2.60 -12.36 4.19
N CYS A 430 1.75 -11.56 3.52
CA CYS A 430 0.45 -12.02 3.03
C CYS A 430 0.54 -13.28 2.16
N ASP A 431 -0.58 -14.02 2.07
CA ASP A 431 -0.73 -15.18 1.19
C ASP A 431 0.30 -16.31 1.43
N ASN A 432 0.68 -16.54 2.69
CA ASN A 432 1.57 -17.64 3.10
C ASN A 432 0.85 -18.72 3.92
N ASN A 433 1.55 -19.83 4.17
CA ASN A 433 0.98 -21.08 4.69
C ASN A 433 1.52 -21.51 6.07
N PHE A 434 2.13 -20.58 6.82
CA PHE A 434 2.57 -20.82 8.20
C PHE A 434 1.39 -20.82 9.18
N SER A 435 1.54 -21.57 10.27
CA SER A 435 0.58 -21.58 11.38
C SER A 435 0.97 -20.66 12.53
N SER A 436 2.26 -20.36 12.65
CA SER A 436 2.81 -19.45 13.66
C SER A 436 3.92 -18.58 13.08
N LEU A 437 4.09 -17.39 13.67
CA LEU A 437 5.19 -16.49 13.39
C LEU A 437 6.23 -16.54 14.53
N PRO A 438 7.52 -16.30 14.27
CA PRO A 438 8.53 -16.22 15.32
C PRO A 438 8.29 -15.07 16.28
N ALA A 439 8.62 -15.27 17.56
CA ALA A 439 8.46 -14.27 18.60
C ALA A 439 9.32 -13.01 18.35
N SER A 440 10.47 -13.17 17.69
CA SER A 440 11.36 -12.04 17.36
C SER A 440 10.74 -10.96 16.47
N ILE A 441 9.68 -11.25 15.69
CA ILE A 441 8.94 -10.23 14.93
C ILE A 441 8.31 -9.20 15.88
N GLY A 442 7.79 -9.65 17.01
CA GLY A 442 7.20 -8.79 18.04
C GLY A 442 8.20 -7.85 18.71
N LEU A 443 9.50 -8.18 18.66
CA LEU A 443 10.60 -7.41 19.25
C LEU A 443 11.21 -6.38 18.30
N LEU A 444 10.69 -6.24 17.07
CA LEU A 444 11.22 -5.31 16.08
C LEU A 444 10.98 -3.85 16.53
N PRO A 445 12.04 -3.05 16.79
CA PRO A 445 11.90 -1.75 17.44
C PRO A 445 11.32 -0.67 16.52
N LYS A 446 11.39 -0.86 15.20
CA LYS A 446 10.92 0.09 14.18
C LYS A 446 9.76 -0.40 13.33
N LEU A 447 9.21 -1.59 13.62
CA LEU A 447 8.10 -2.14 12.86
C LEU A 447 6.91 -1.18 12.93
N ARG A 448 6.39 -0.80 11.77
CA ARG A 448 5.23 0.09 11.59
C ARG A 448 4.09 -0.61 10.87
N TYR A 449 4.41 -1.45 9.89
CA TYR A 449 3.42 -2.18 9.12
C TYR A 449 3.73 -3.68 9.15
N LEU A 450 2.75 -4.47 9.59
CA LEU A 450 2.79 -5.92 9.53
C LEU A 450 1.59 -6.42 8.71
N TRP A 451 1.89 -6.96 7.54
CA TRP A 451 0.88 -7.48 6.61
C TRP A 451 0.87 -9.00 6.65
N LEU A 452 -0.27 -9.56 7.01
CA LEU A 452 -0.53 -10.99 7.20
C LEU A 452 -1.82 -11.44 6.49
N SER A 453 -2.43 -10.61 5.66
CA SER A 453 -3.69 -10.96 4.99
C SER A 453 -3.58 -12.29 4.23
N ASP A 454 -4.68 -13.04 4.22
CA ASP A 454 -4.83 -14.32 3.55
C ASP A 454 -3.84 -15.42 4.02
N CYS A 455 -3.24 -15.27 5.21
CA CYS A 455 -2.50 -16.35 5.87
C CYS A 455 -3.46 -17.36 6.54
N LYS A 456 -4.15 -18.16 5.73
CA LYS A 456 -5.31 -18.99 6.15
C LYS A 456 -5.02 -20.00 7.25
N ARG A 457 -3.76 -20.41 7.45
CA ARG A 457 -3.34 -21.35 8.49
C ARG A 457 -2.85 -20.69 9.77
N LEU A 458 -2.61 -19.38 9.76
CA LEU A 458 -2.10 -18.63 10.91
C LEU A 458 -3.09 -18.75 12.08
N GLN A 459 -2.60 -19.21 13.23
CA GLN A 459 -3.40 -19.40 14.45
C GLN A 459 -3.21 -18.28 15.47
N SER A 460 -2.01 -17.69 15.52
CA SER A 460 -1.70 -16.62 16.46
C SER A 460 -0.68 -15.62 15.93
N VAL A 461 -0.83 -14.36 16.30
CA VAL A 461 0.17 -13.30 16.09
C VAL A 461 1.02 -13.15 17.37
N PRO A 462 2.36 -13.06 17.28
CA PRO A 462 3.25 -12.90 18.43
C PRO A 462 3.00 -11.56 19.14
N ASP A 463 3.43 -11.47 20.41
CA ASP A 463 3.31 -10.25 21.22
C ASP A 463 4.04 -9.08 20.56
N LEU A 464 3.27 -8.12 20.05
CA LEU A 464 3.81 -6.93 19.37
C LEU A 464 4.22 -5.88 20.40
N GLN A 465 5.52 -5.70 20.61
CA GLN A 465 6.10 -4.78 21.60
C GLN A 465 6.55 -3.45 20.99
N SER A 466 6.25 -3.21 19.71
CA SER A 466 6.63 -1.98 19.01
C SER A 466 5.81 -0.77 19.52
N ARG A 467 6.38 0.44 19.36
CA ARG A 467 5.73 1.69 19.81
C ARG A 467 4.42 2.00 19.09
N SER A 468 4.32 1.65 17.80
CA SER A 468 3.16 1.96 16.97
C SER A 468 3.13 1.00 15.78
N VAL A 469 2.03 0.26 15.59
CA VAL A 469 1.90 -0.75 14.53
C VAL A 469 0.54 -0.69 13.85
N ALA A 470 0.55 -0.81 12.53
CA ALA A 470 -0.59 -1.18 11.71
C ALA A 470 -0.56 -2.68 11.41
N LEU A 471 -1.58 -3.40 11.85
CA LEU A 471 -1.74 -4.84 11.67
C LEU A 471 -2.85 -5.14 10.66
N HIS A 472 -2.48 -5.75 9.54
CA HIS A 472 -3.41 -6.18 8.49
C HIS A 472 -3.43 -7.70 8.41
N ALA A 473 -4.51 -8.35 8.87
CA ALA A 473 -4.66 -9.80 8.88
C ALA A 473 -6.03 -10.25 8.34
N MET A 474 -6.56 -9.55 7.33
CA MET A 474 -7.82 -9.93 6.68
C MET A 474 -7.72 -11.33 6.08
N GLY A 475 -8.80 -12.12 6.12
CA GLY A 475 -8.85 -13.45 5.51
C GLY A 475 -8.05 -14.53 6.26
N CYS A 476 -7.50 -14.24 7.44
CA CYS A 476 -6.82 -15.22 8.29
C CYS A 476 -7.84 -16.14 9.00
N THR A 477 -8.42 -17.08 8.26
CA THR A 477 -9.56 -17.89 8.70
C THR A 477 -9.29 -18.80 9.91
N SER A 478 -8.02 -19.10 10.20
CA SER A 478 -7.62 -19.93 11.36
C SER A 478 -7.13 -19.11 12.56
N LEU A 479 -7.10 -17.78 12.46
CA LEU A 479 -6.54 -16.92 13.50
C LEU A 479 -7.44 -16.96 14.74
N GLU A 480 -6.87 -17.38 15.87
CA GLU A 480 -7.58 -17.56 17.14
C GLU A 480 -7.22 -16.47 18.15
N ARG A 481 -5.93 -16.09 18.21
CA ARG A 481 -5.42 -15.14 19.21
C ARG A 481 -4.49 -14.09 18.62
N ILE A 482 -4.59 -12.85 19.11
CA ILE A 482 -3.63 -11.79 18.82
C ILE A 482 -3.14 -11.23 20.16
N ASN A 483 -1.84 -11.18 20.39
CA ASN A 483 -1.30 -10.55 21.60
C ASN A 483 -0.88 -9.10 21.31
N LEU A 484 -1.62 -8.14 21.89
CA LEU A 484 -1.37 -6.70 21.76
C LEU A 484 -1.15 -6.04 23.13
N ALA A 485 -0.94 -6.84 24.19
CA ALA A 485 -0.87 -6.34 25.57
C ALA A 485 0.28 -5.33 25.79
N ASN A 486 1.37 -5.49 25.03
CA ASN A 486 2.54 -4.63 25.11
C ASN A 486 2.63 -3.58 23.99
N CYS A 487 1.67 -3.52 23.06
CA CYS A 487 1.70 -2.58 21.93
C CYS A 487 1.22 -1.18 22.34
N ASN A 488 2.11 -0.17 22.30
CA ASN A 488 1.81 1.19 22.81
C ASN A 488 0.71 1.91 22.05
N ASP A 489 0.63 1.70 20.74
CA ASP A 489 -0.34 2.35 19.87
C ASP A 489 -0.64 1.47 18.65
N ILE A 490 -1.92 1.30 18.31
CA ILE A 490 -2.35 0.58 17.12
C ILE A 490 -2.98 1.58 16.17
N THR A 491 -2.28 1.89 15.09
CA THR A 491 -2.71 2.92 14.13
C THR A 491 -3.76 2.39 13.16
N ALA A 492 -3.72 1.10 12.85
CA ALA A 492 -4.71 0.41 12.06
C ALA A 492 -4.79 -1.07 12.47
N LEU A 493 -6.02 -1.59 12.53
CA LEU A 493 -6.30 -3.00 12.79
C LEU A 493 -7.35 -3.48 11.79
N SER A 494 -6.98 -4.41 10.91
CA SER A 494 -7.86 -4.93 9.87
C SER A 494 -7.91 -6.45 9.96
N LEU A 495 -9.07 -6.98 10.34
CA LEU A 495 -9.28 -8.39 10.74
C LEU A 495 -10.48 -9.04 10.04
N ASP A 496 -10.97 -8.45 8.95
CA ASP A 496 -12.13 -8.95 8.22
C ASP A 496 -11.94 -10.43 7.81
N GLY A 497 -12.94 -11.28 8.04
CA GLY A 497 -12.87 -12.71 7.72
C GLY A 497 -12.06 -13.57 8.72
N CYS A 498 -11.65 -13.05 9.88
CA CYS A 498 -11.01 -13.85 10.93
C CYS A 498 -12.03 -14.68 11.74
N HIS A 499 -12.59 -15.71 11.11
CA HIS A 499 -13.71 -16.49 11.65
C HIS A 499 -13.40 -17.31 12.90
N LYS A 500 -12.15 -17.43 13.35
CA LYS A 500 -11.80 -18.16 14.59
C LYS A 500 -11.28 -17.27 15.70
N LEU A 501 -11.23 -15.95 15.50
CA LEU A 501 -10.68 -15.04 16.49
C LEU A 501 -11.56 -15.04 17.74
N VAL A 502 -10.94 -15.34 18.88
CA VAL A 502 -11.60 -15.43 20.20
C VAL A 502 -10.97 -14.47 21.21
N GLU A 503 -9.73 -14.05 20.97
CA GLU A 503 -9.00 -13.22 21.90
C GLU A 503 -8.09 -12.22 21.16
N ILE A 504 -8.17 -10.97 21.59
CA ILE A 504 -7.12 -9.99 21.40
C ILE A 504 -6.65 -9.56 22.79
N GLU A 505 -5.50 -10.06 23.21
CA GLU A 505 -4.95 -9.78 24.54
C GLU A 505 -4.77 -8.26 24.71
N GLY A 506 -5.38 -7.72 25.77
CA GLY A 506 -5.43 -6.28 26.04
C GLY A 506 -6.63 -5.54 25.43
N PHE A 507 -7.48 -6.19 24.64
CA PHE A 507 -8.65 -5.58 23.99
C PHE A 507 -9.95 -6.31 24.32
N PHE A 508 -10.07 -7.58 23.91
CA PHE A 508 -11.25 -8.40 24.21
C PHE A 508 -10.89 -9.88 24.37
N LYS A 509 -11.72 -10.61 25.12
CA LYS A 509 -11.63 -12.05 25.25
C LYS A 509 -13.03 -12.65 25.29
N LEU A 510 -13.24 -13.68 24.47
CA LEU A 510 -14.40 -14.54 24.53
C LEU A 510 -14.06 -15.77 25.37
N GLU A 511 -14.94 -16.09 26.32
CA GLU A 511 -14.78 -17.20 27.25
C GLU A 511 -16.02 -18.11 27.24
N PRO A 512 -15.83 -19.44 27.34
CA PRO A 512 -16.94 -20.34 27.58
C PRO A 512 -17.49 -20.13 28.99
N ILE A 513 -18.81 -19.95 29.11
CA ILE A 513 -19.46 -19.85 30.42
C ILE A 513 -19.80 -21.27 30.89
N GLY A 514 -19.21 -21.67 32.01
CA GLY A 514 -19.47 -22.98 32.61
C GLY A 514 -20.94 -23.14 33.06
N VAL A 515 -21.44 -24.37 33.00
CA VAL A 515 -22.85 -24.70 33.35
C VAL A 515 -23.21 -24.30 34.75
N GLU A 516 -22.34 -24.67 35.69
CA GLU A 516 -22.50 -24.39 37.10
C GLU A 516 -22.63 -22.88 37.34
N ILE A 517 -21.82 -22.08 36.65
CA ILE A 517 -21.85 -20.62 36.73
C ILE A 517 -23.16 -20.06 36.16
N VAL A 518 -23.65 -20.58 35.02
CA VAL A 518 -24.94 -20.16 34.46
C VAL A 518 -26.09 -20.53 35.39
N GLU A 519 -26.14 -21.77 35.88
CA GLU A 519 -27.19 -22.22 36.80
C GLU A 519 -27.18 -21.43 38.11
N GLU A 520 -26.00 -21.14 38.65
CA GLU A 520 -25.83 -20.35 39.86
C GLU A 520 -26.21 -18.88 39.63
N LEU A 521 -25.77 -18.26 38.53
CA LEU A 521 -26.20 -16.91 38.13
C LEU A 521 -27.71 -16.84 37.93
N MET A 522 -28.30 -17.80 37.22
CA MET A 522 -29.75 -17.87 37.00
C MET A 522 -30.49 -18.04 38.32
N GLY A 523 -29.96 -18.86 39.24
CA GLY A 523 -30.49 -19.04 40.60
C GLY A 523 -30.45 -17.76 41.42
N THR A 524 -29.31 -17.06 41.46
CA THR A 524 -29.14 -15.77 42.15
C THR A 524 -30.02 -14.67 41.55
N LEU A 525 -30.23 -14.70 40.23
CA LEU A 525 -31.10 -13.77 39.52
C LEU A 525 -32.59 -14.21 39.56
N GLY A 526 -32.93 -15.36 40.15
CA GLY A 526 -34.32 -15.85 40.21
C GLY A 526 -34.93 -16.13 38.82
N LEU A 527 -34.12 -16.46 37.83
CA LEU A 527 -34.54 -16.84 36.49
C LEU A 527 -34.84 -18.36 36.43
N SER A 528 -35.92 -18.76 35.77
CA SER A 528 -36.36 -20.17 35.73
C SER A 528 -35.40 -21.06 34.94
N THR A 529 -35.00 -22.20 35.50
CA THR A 529 -34.09 -23.20 34.90
C THR A 529 -34.77 -24.22 33.97
N GLU A 530 -36.09 -24.08 33.68
CA GLU A 530 -36.84 -25.06 32.88
C GLU A 530 -36.43 -25.14 31.39
N VAL A 531 -35.60 -24.21 30.91
CA VAL A 531 -35.13 -24.20 29.51
C VAL A 531 -33.88 -25.05 29.37
N SER A 532 -33.99 -26.18 28.65
CA SER A 532 -32.83 -26.95 28.22
C SER A 532 -31.97 -26.12 27.26
N LEU A 533 -30.96 -25.45 27.81
CA LEU A 533 -29.99 -24.60 27.11
C LEU A 533 -29.38 -25.31 25.88
N ALA A 534 -29.22 -26.64 25.94
CA ALA A 534 -28.66 -27.50 24.90
C ALA A 534 -29.39 -27.51 23.53
N ARG A 535 -30.57 -26.87 23.39
CA ARG A 535 -31.36 -26.85 22.13
C ARG A 535 -31.41 -25.51 21.43
N VAL A 536 -30.94 -24.42 22.05
CA VAL A 536 -31.00 -23.09 21.44
C VAL A 536 -29.79 -22.91 20.54
N HIS A 537 -30.02 -22.63 19.25
CA HIS A 537 -28.95 -22.22 18.34
C HIS A 537 -28.86 -20.70 18.38
N VAL A 538 -27.66 -20.17 18.58
CA VAL A 538 -27.41 -18.72 18.62
C VAL A 538 -26.48 -18.32 17.49
N ASN A 539 -26.71 -17.11 17.00
CA ASN A 539 -25.87 -16.41 16.06
C ASN A 539 -24.91 -15.51 16.83
N MET A 540 -23.62 -15.60 16.55
CA MET A 540 -22.57 -14.74 17.07
C MET A 540 -22.07 -13.85 15.94
N ILE A 541 -22.27 -12.55 16.05
CA ILE A 541 -21.67 -11.55 15.16
C ILE A 541 -20.44 -10.97 15.83
N ASN A 542 -19.34 -10.92 15.10
CA ASN A 542 -18.14 -10.21 15.49
C ASN A 542 -17.89 -9.06 14.51
N ASN A 543 -18.25 -7.85 14.92
CA ASN A 543 -18.13 -6.62 14.14
C ASN A 543 -16.68 -6.21 13.87
N LEU A 544 -15.73 -6.67 14.68
CA LEU A 544 -14.30 -6.41 14.46
C LEU A 544 -13.76 -7.21 13.26
N THR A 545 -14.34 -8.38 13.01
CA THR A 545 -13.92 -9.30 11.95
C THR A 545 -14.94 -9.40 10.81
N SER A 546 -16.07 -8.70 10.92
CA SER A 546 -17.19 -8.83 9.97
C SER A 546 -17.62 -10.29 9.76
N THR A 547 -17.66 -11.10 10.84
CA THR A 547 -17.99 -12.54 10.76
C THR A 547 -19.26 -12.91 11.54
N LEU A 548 -19.96 -13.93 11.03
CA LEU A 548 -21.11 -14.58 11.66
C LEU A 548 -20.78 -16.05 11.94
N ARG A 549 -20.94 -16.51 13.18
CA ARG A 549 -20.90 -17.93 13.55
C ARG A 549 -22.27 -18.38 14.03
N ILE A 550 -22.65 -19.60 13.67
CA ILE A 550 -23.91 -20.22 14.11
C ILE A 550 -23.54 -21.51 14.85
N GLY A 551 -24.08 -21.70 16.04
CA GLY A 551 -23.80 -22.87 16.85
C GLY A 551 -24.79 -23.09 17.97
N PRO A 552 -24.82 -24.30 18.55
CA PRO A 552 -25.65 -24.59 19.71
C PRO A 552 -25.11 -23.88 20.95
N LEU A 553 -26.02 -23.44 21.82
CA LEU A 553 -25.72 -22.97 23.17
C LEU A 553 -25.41 -24.21 24.03
N GLN A 554 -24.15 -24.69 24.02
CA GLN A 554 -23.78 -25.86 24.82
C GLN A 554 -23.29 -25.48 26.22
N VAL A 555 -24.00 -26.07 27.18
CA VAL A 555 -23.77 -26.10 28.61
C VAL A 555 -23.61 -27.61 28.89
N LEU A 556 -22.37 -28.09 29.06
CA LEU A 556 -22.07 -29.51 29.26
C LEU A 556 -22.79 -30.06 30.52
N PRO A 557 -23.60 -31.12 30.46
CA PRO A 557 -24.15 -31.72 31.67
C PRO A 557 -23.02 -32.31 32.53
N PRO A 558 -23.10 -32.22 33.87
CA PRO A 558 -22.16 -32.90 34.77
C PRO A 558 -22.41 -34.41 34.71
N SER A 559 -21.84 -35.07 33.71
CA SER A 559 -21.72 -36.53 33.67
C SER A 559 -20.38 -36.95 33.05
N LEU A 560 -19.31 -36.24 33.43
CA LEU A 560 -17.95 -36.78 33.41
C LEU A 560 -17.23 -36.42 34.72
N SER A 561 -17.91 -36.63 35.86
CA SER A 561 -17.21 -36.94 37.11
C SER A 561 -16.75 -38.40 37.07
N LEU A 562 -15.79 -38.72 36.20
CA LEU A 562 -14.94 -39.89 36.42
C LEU A 562 -13.64 -39.36 36.99
N SER A 563 -13.53 -39.54 38.31
CA SER A 563 -12.27 -39.56 39.03
C SER A 563 -11.20 -40.26 38.19
N LEU A 564 -10.16 -39.52 37.80
CA LEU A 564 -8.91 -40.11 37.32
C LEU A 564 -8.25 -40.85 38.47
N SER A 565 -8.56 -42.13 38.61
CA SER A 565 -7.56 -43.12 38.97
C SER A 565 -7.88 -44.44 38.27
N LEU A 566 -6.82 -45.02 37.69
CA LEU A 566 -6.70 -46.34 37.06
C LEU A 566 -6.98 -46.43 35.56
N SER A 567 -5.86 -46.46 34.84
CA SER A 567 -5.56 -47.25 33.65
C SER A 567 -6.58 -48.33 33.27
N LEU A 568 -7.15 -48.23 32.07
CA LEU A 568 -7.31 -49.37 31.17
C LEU A 568 -7.69 -48.88 29.76
N SER A 569 -6.92 -49.37 28.80
CA SER A 569 -7.15 -49.29 27.36
C SER A 569 -8.50 -49.89 27.00
N LEU A 570 -9.39 -49.11 26.38
CA LEU A 570 -10.46 -49.63 25.52
C LEU A 570 -10.73 -48.61 24.43
N SER A 571 -10.36 -49.00 23.21
CA SER A 571 -10.72 -48.38 21.95
C SER A 571 -12.24 -48.34 21.80
N LEU A 572 -12.83 -47.15 21.93
CA LEU A 572 -14.15 -46.84 21.37
C LEU A 572 -13.97 -45.65 20.43
N SER A 573 -14.17 -45.94 19.15
CA SER A 573 -14.26 -45.00 18.06
C SER A 573 -15.41 -44.01 18.33
N LEU A 574 -15.08 -42.83 18.86
CA LEU A 574 -15.99 -41.69 18.87
C LEU A 574 -15.82 -40.92 17.56
N HIS A 575 -16.92 -40.80 16.83
CA HIS A 575 -17.04 -40.04 15.58
C HIS A 575 -16.61 -38.56 15.75
N PRO A 576 -16.03 -37.92 14.72
CA PRO A 576 -15.50 -36.56 14.78
C PRO A 576 -16.59 -35.49 14.57
N ASN A 577 -17.65 -35.49 15.36
CA ASN A 577 -18.51 -34.31 15.48
C ASN A 577 -17.99 -33.47 16.65
N ILE A 578 -17.00 -32.62 16.35
CA ILE A 578 -16.59 -31.54 17.25
C ILE A 578 -17.79 -30.59 17.34
N MET A 579 -18.55 -30.69 18.43
CA MET A 579 -19.54 -29.68 18.79
C MET A 579 -18.81 -28.39 19.12
N ILE A 580 -18.97 -27.37 18.28
CA ILE A 580 -18.39 -26.04 18.49
C ILE A 580 -19.18 -25.39 19.64
N LEU A 581 -18.53 -25.27 20.81
CA LEU A 581 -19.01 -24.44 21.92
C LEU A 581 -18.85 -22.97 21.51
N LEU A 582 -19.93 -22.18 21.58
CA LEU A 582 -19.83 -20.73 21.43
C LEU A 582 -19.46 -20.10 22.77
N GLU A 583 -18.39 -19.33 22.77
CA GLU A 583 -17.89 -18.55 23.91
C GLU A 583 -18.79 -17.33 24.12
N GLN A 584 -19.59 -17.32 25.19
CA GLN A 584 -20.64 -16.30 25.41
C GLN A 584 -20.28 -15.27 26.47
N GLY A 585 -19.20 -15.47 27.21
CA GLY A 585 -18.65 -14.47 28.12
C GLY A 585 -17.75 -13.54 27.31
N LEU A 586 -18.13 -12.27 27.18
CA LEU A 586 -17.31 -11.25 26.54
C LEU A 586 -16.69 -10.35 27.59
N SER A 587 -15.37 -10.41 27.74
CA SER A 587 -14.61 -9.43 28.51
C SER A 587 -14.02 -8.39 27.56
N GLU A 588 -14.43 -7.13 27.68
CA GLU A 588 -13.96 -6.01 26.85
C GLU A 588 -13.98 -4.71 27.65
N ASN A 589 -12.92 -3.91 27.62
CA ASN A 589 -12.84 -2.60 28.30
C ASN A 589 -13.18 -2.62 29.81
N GLY A 590 -12.94 -3.75 30.49
CA GLY A 590 -13.31 -3.96 31.91
C GLY A 590 -14.81 -4.18 32.16
N ILE A 591 -15.58 -4.39 31.09
CA ILE A 591 -16.98 -4.81 31.12
C ILE A 591 -17.03 -6.29 30.81
N TYR A 592 -17.82 -7.03 31.57
CA TYR A 592 -18.10 -8.44 31.29
C TYR A 592 -19.55 -8.56 30.82
N SER A 593 -19.77 -9.10 29.63
CA SER A 593 -21.11 -9.30 29.07
C SER A 593 -21.43 -10.79 28.93
N ILE A 594 -22.65 -11.16 29.28
CA ILE A 594 -23.20 -12.51 29.18
C ILE A 594 -24.49 -12.44 28.36
N PHE A 595 -24.69 -13.43 27.48
CA PHE A 595 -25.87 -13.53 26.63
C PHE A 595 -26.54 -14.88 26.82
N LEU A 596 -27.82 -14.88 27.20
CA LEU A 596 -28.56 -16.08 27.57
C LEU A 596 -29.98 -16.06 26.99
N PRO A 597 -30.63 -17.19 26.72
CA PRO A 597 -32.06 -17.22 26.40
C PRO A 597 -32.91 -16.75 27.59
N GLY A 598 -33.94 -15.94 27.34
CA GLY A 598 -34.88 -15.51 28.38
C GLY A 598 -35.66 -14.22 28.02
N GLY A 599 -36.87 -14.08 28.55
CA GLY A 599 -37.82 -13.00 28.20
C GLY A 599 -38.18 -12.03 29.33
N GLU A 600 -37.63 -12.22 30.52
CA GLU A 600 -37.96 -11.44 31.71
C GLU A 600 -36.72 -10.85 32.38
N ILE A 601 -36.87 -9.65 32.95
CA ILE A 601 -35.82 -9.02 33.75
C ILE A 601 -35.90 -9.61 35.17
N PRO A 602 -34.78 -10.06 35.75
CA PRO A 602 -34.72 -10.53 37.13
C PRO A 602 -35.33 -9.54 38.13
N SER A 603 -36.05 -10.03 39.14
CA SER A 603 -36.68 -9.19 40.16
C SER A 603 -35.68 -8.40 41.02
N CYS A 604 -34.41 -8.81 41.05
CA CYS A 604 -33.35 -8.11 41.75
C CYS A 604 -32.97 -6.75 41.11
N PHE A 605 -33.43 -6.44 39.90
CA PHE A 605 -33.22 -5.13 39.26
C PHE A 605 -34.24 -4.13 39.80
N ASN A 606 -33.76 -3.20 40.63
CA ASN A 606 -34.58 -2.22 41.33
C ASN A 606 -35.21 -1.17 40.39
N HIS A 607 -34.62 -0.98 39.21
CA HIS A 607 -35.10 -0.05 38.21
C HIS A 607 -35.35 -0.85 36.91
N GLN A 608 -36.60 -0.86 36.42
CA GLN A 608 -36.99 -1.57 35.20
C GLN A 608 -37.92 -0.70 34.34
N SER A 609 -37.85 -0.87 33.03
CA SER A 609 -38.66 -0.14 32.06
C SER A 609 -39.09 -1.04 30.91
N LYS A 610 -40.23 -0.70 30.29
CA LYS A 610 -40.61 -1.26 28.99
C LYS A 610 -39.86 -0.48 27.90
N GLY A 611 -39.25 -1.19 26.97
CA GLY A 611 -38.34 -0.62 25.98
C GLY A 611 -36.88 -0.60 26.43
N GLY A 612 -36.02 0.02 25.64
CA GLY A 612 -34.58 0.08 25.88
C GLY A 612 -34.07 1.22 26.75
N SER A 613 -34.96 2.08 27.31
CA SER A 613 -34.54 3.27 28.05
C SER A 613 -35.17 3.36 29.44
N ILE A 614 -34.39 3.82 30.41
CA ILE A 614 -34.82 4.04 31.79
C ILE A 614 -34.13 5.26 32.41
N THR A 615 -34.88 6.05 33.16
CA THR A 615 -34.35 7.20 33.92
C THR A 615 -34.72 7.05 35.39
N PHE A 616 -33.78 7.29 36.29
CA PHE A 616 -34.00 7.18 37.74
C PHE A 616 -33.00 8.04 38.52
N ASN A 617 -33.34 8.37 39.76
CA ASN A 617 -32.42 9.06 40.68
C ASN A 617 -31.61 8.06 41.47
N VAL A 618 -30.32 8.33 41.68
CA VAL A 618 -29.46 7.54 42.55
C VAL A 618 -30.04 7.53 43.97
N PRO A 619 -30.33 6.34 44.54
CA PRO A 619 -30.97 6.22 45.85
C PRO A 619 -30.01 6.60 46.99
N PRO A 620 -30.55 6.86 48.20
CA PRO A 620 -29.73 7.21 49.36
C PRO A 620 -28.63 6.21 49.67
N LEU A 621 -27.38 6.66 49.74
CA LEU A 621 -26.22 5.76 49.78
C LEU A 621 -25.89 5.25 51.18
N GLN A 622 -26.38 5.91 52.25
CA GLN A 622 -26.21 5.48 53.66
C GLN A 622 -24.76 5.13 54.05
N GLY A 623 -23.77 5.85 53.50
CA GLY A 623 -22.34 5.61 53.74
C GLY A 623 -21.71 4.49 52.88
N ARG A 624 -22.48 3.87 51.97
CA ARG A 624 -21.99 2.94 50.95
C ARG A 624 -21.43 3.69 49.75
N LYS A 625 -20.52 3.05 49.00
CA LYS A 625 -20.01 3.59 47.73
C LYS A 625 -20.53 2.77 46.57
N ILE A 626 -20.94 3.43 45.49
CA ILE A 626 -21.22 2.76 44.22
C ILE A 626 -19.88 2.29 43.64
N VAL A 627 -19.81 1.03 43.24
CA VAL A 627 -18.61 0.39 42.67
C VAL A 627 -18.82 -0.12 41.25
N GLY A 628 -20.06 -0.05 40.76
CA GLY A 628 -20.47 -0.58 39.47
C GLY A 628 -21.98 -0.64 39.30
N PHE A 629 -22.41 -1.23 38.20
CA PHE A 629 -23.80 -1.58 37.95
C PHE A 629 -23.91 -2.76 37.00
N ILE A 630 -25.06 -3.41 37.03
CA ILE A 630 -25.45 -4.48 36.11
C ILE A 630 -26.61 -3.93 35.29
N ILE A 631 -26.49 -4.07 33.97
CA ILE A 631 -27.56 -3.73 33.02
C ILE A 631 -28.09 -5.02 32.43
N CYS A 632 -29.41 -5.17 32.45
CA CYS A 632 -30.11 -6.30 31.84
C CYS A 632 -30.99 -5.77 30.72
N ALA A 633 -30.88 -6.35 29.52
CA ALA A 633 -31.73 -6.03 28.39
C ALA A 633 -32.34 -7.30 27.81
N VAL A 634 -33.66 -7.30 27.62
CA VAL A 634 -34.39 -8.36 26.90
C VAL A 634 -34.63 -7.90 25.47
N TYR A 635 -34.24 -8.72 24.50
CA TYR A 635 -34.34 -8.41 23.08
C TYR A 635 -34.67 -9.67 22.27
N ALA A 636 -35.24 -9.49 21.09
CA ALA A 636 -35.49 -10.58 20.15
C ALA A 636 -35.23 -10.11 18.73
N TRP A 637 -34.73 -11.02 17.88
CA TRP A 637 -34.63 -10.77 16.46
C TRP A 637 -36.01 -10.86 15.80
N GLU A 638 -36.44 -9.82 15.09
CA GLU A 638 -37.65 -9.83 14.28
C GLU A 638 -37.23 -9.87 12.80
N GLU A 639 -37.81 -10.78 12.01
CA GLU A 639 -37.38 -11.07 10.63
C GLU A 639 -37.32 -9.80 9.76
N CYS A 640 -36.19 -9.57 9.09
CA CYS A 640 -36.00 -8.43 8.19
C CYS A 640 -35.12 -8.84 6.98
N SER A 641 -35.33 -8.19 5.83
CA SER A 641 -34.92 -8.66 4.50
C SER A 641 -33.53 -8.21 3.99
N GLU A 642 -32.62 -7.71 4.83
CA GLU A 642 -31.37 -7.10 4.34
C GLU A 642 -30.15 -7.34 5.26
N ASP A 643 -28.97 -7.44 4.65
CA ASP A 643 -27.65 -7.63 5.28
C ASP A 643 -27.22 -6.35 6.04
N TYR A 644 -27.28 -6.36 7.38
CA TYR A 644 -26.87 -5.21 8.19
C TYR A 644 -25.83 -5.53 9.26
N ILE A 645 -24.97 -4.54 9.51
CA ILE A 645 -24.05 -4.45 10.65
C ILE A 645 -24.89 -4.26 11.93
N VAL A 646 -24.67 -5.11 12.94
CA VAL A 646 -25.35 -5.02 14.24
C VAL A 646 -24.51 -4.13 15.16
N CYS A 647 -25.04 -3.03 15.66
CA CYS A 647 -24.28 -2.04 16.44
C CYS A 647 -24.82 -1.91 17.87
N PRO A 648 -24.60 -2.93 18.73
CA PRO A 648 -25.05 -2.87 20.11
C PRO A 648 -24.37 -1.73 20.85
N ARG A 649 -25.15 -1.02 21.65
CA ARG A 649 -24.75 0.14 22.42
C ARG A 649 -25.48 0.17 23.75
N ILE A 650 -24.71 0.40 24.81
CA ILE A 650 -25.21 0.86 26.10
C ILE A 650 -24.67 2.28 26.29
N ALA A 651 -25.56 3.24 26.51
CA ALA A 651 -25.20 4.59 26.91
C ALA A 651 -25.82 4.94 28.26
N ILE A 652 -25.01 5.48 29.15
CA ILE A 652 -25.37 5.86 30.51
C ILE A 652 -25.00 7.31 30.66
N ILE A 653 -25.99 8.14 30.98
CA ILE A 653 -25.87 9.58 31.03
C ILE A 653 -26.23 10.01 32.45
N ASN A 654 -25.32 10.70 33.13
CA ASN A 654 -25.66 11.48 34.30
C ASN A 654 -26.16 12.84 33.80
N GLU A 655 -27.47 13.03 33.84
CA GLU A 655 -28.15 14.25 33.35
C GLU A 655 -27.87 15.44 34.26
N THR A 656 -27.61 15.19 35.55
CA THR A 656 -27.28 16.23 36.53
C THR A 656 -25.86 16.80 36.30
N LYS A 657 -24.92 15.94 35.90
CA LYS A 657 -23.49 16.29 35.73
C LYS A 657 -23.07 16.41 34.27
N ILE A 658 -23.96 16.13 33.32
CA ILE A 658 -23.70 16.14 31.87
C ILE A 658 -22.49 15.26 31.53
N PHE A 659 -22.49 14.05 32.10
CA PHE A 659 -21.44 13.06 31.90
C PHE A 659 -22.01 11.84 31.20
N ASN A 660 -21.29 11.21 30.26
CA ASN A 660 -21.74 9.99 29.60
C ASN A 660 -20.69 8.88 29.54
N TRP A 661 -21.15 7.66 29.74
CA TRP A 661 -20.41 6.43 29.42
C TRP A 661 -21.08 5.75 28.23
N VAL A 662 -20.28 5.26 27.28
CA VAL A 662 -20.76 4.53 26.11
C VAL A 662 -19.96 3.23 25.98
N TYR A 663 -20.67 2.13 25.78
CA TYR A 663 -20.10 0.82 25.51
C TYR A 663 -20.71 0.24 24.24
N ASP A 664 -19.85 0.00 23.26
CA ASP A 664 -20.20 -0.54 21.94
C ASP A 664 -19.49 -1.90 21.74
N PRO A 665 -20.05 -3.02 22.26
CA PRO A 665 -19.37 -4.31 22.20
C PRO A 665 -19.09 -4.77 20.77
N LYS A 666 -17.90 -5.34 20.55
CA LYS A 666 -17.51 -5.86 19.23
C LYS A 666 -18.17 -7.19 18.89
N VAL A 667 -18.59 -7.94 19.90
CA VAL A 667 -19.23 -9.25 19.73
C VAL A 667 -20.63 -9.22 20.32
N PHE A 668 -21.60 -9.75 19.58
CA PHE A 668 -23.00 -9.77 19.98
C PHE A 668 -23.66 -11.10 19.64
N PHE A 669 -24.58 -11.56 20.48
CA PHE A 669 -25.29 -12.83 20.32
C PHE A 669 -26.79 -12.61 20.18
N PHE A 670 -27.47 -13.42 19.37
CA PHE A 670 -28.94 -13.43 19.29
C PHE A 670 -29.44 -14.83 18.90
N SER A 671 -30.72 -15.12 19.18
CA SER A 671 -31.29 -16.42 18.77
C SER A 671 -31.31 -16.54 17.25
N SER A 672 -30.99 -17.72 16.75
CA SER A 672 -31.16 -18.06 15.32
C SER A 672 -32.64 -18.17 14.91
N LYS A 673 -33.54 -18.29 15.88
CA LYS A 673 -34.99 -18.32 15.63
C LYS A 673 -35.59 -16.95 15.87
N ILE A 674 -36.40 -16.52 14.91
CA ILE A 674 -37.13 -15.26 14.95
C ILE A 674 -38.08 -15.26 16.14
N GLY A 675 -38.11 -14.13 16.86
CA GLY A 675 -39.01 -13.87 17.97
C GLY A 675 -38.63 -14.53 19.30
N GLU A 676 -37.60 -15.39 19.34
CA GLU A 676 -37.11 -15.94 20.62
C GLU A 676 -36.33 -14.87 21.41
N ASP A 677 -36.74 -14.68 22.66
CA ASP A 677 -36.15 -13.69 23.55
C ASP A 677 -34.78 -14.12 24.07
N MET A 678 -33.87 -13.16 24.11
CA MET A 678 -32.54 -13.25 24.69
C MET A 678 -32.36 -12.15 25.74
N ILE A 679 -31.53 -12.45 26.72
CA ILE A 679 -31.08 -11.56 27.79
C ILE A 679 -29.62 -11.20 27.55
N TRP A 680 -29.31 -9.92 27.56
CA TRP A 680 -27.95 -9.39 27.64
C TRP A 680 -27.72 -8.82 29.05
N LEU A 681 -26.85 -9.48 29.80
CA LEU A 681 -26.37 -9.01 31.10
C LEU A 681 -25.00 -8.35 30.90
N SER A 682 -24.89 -7.06 31.20
CA SER A 682 -23.66 -6.29 31.09
C SER A 682 -23.20 -5.83 32.47
N TYR A 683 -22.05 -6.32 32.91
CA TYR A 683 -21.47 -6.07 34.22
C TYR A 683 -20.37 -5.03 34.11
N TRP A 684 -20.57 -3.89 34.77
CA TRP A 684 -19.64 -2.78 34.77
C TRP A 684 -19.02 -2.64 36.15
N TRP A 685 -17.70 -2.77 36.21
CA TRP A 685 -16.96 -2.74 37.45
C TRP A 685 -15.83 -1.70 37.40
N PHE A 686 -15.83 -0.75 38.33
CA PHE A 686 -14.98 0.44 38.25
C PHE A 686 -13.83 0.48 39.25
N GLU A 687 -13.63 -0.59 39.99
CA GLU A 687 -12.72 -0.59 41.13
C GLU A 687 -11.37 -1.26 40.83
N ASN A 688 -10.26 -0.66 41.31
CA ASN A 688 -8.87 -1.03 41.03
C ASN A 688 -8.37 -0.73 39.60
N GLN A 689 -8.72 0.43 39.03
CA GLN A 689 -8.13 0.89 37.77
C GLN A 689 -6.74 1.54 38.03
N MET A 690 -5.66 0.86 37.64
CA MET A 690 -4.28 1.38 37.71
C MET A 690 -3.65 1.41 36.30
N GLU A 691 -3.05 2.53 35.90
CA GLU A 691 -2.19 2.64 34.71
C GLU A 691 -0.70 2.43 35.05
N ARG A 692 0.11 2.09 34.04
CA ARG A 692 1.52 1.67 34.21
C ARG A 692 2.53 2.81 34.39
N ASP A 693 2.17 4.07 34.16
CA ASP A 693 3.17 5.17 34.11
C ASP A 693 2.85 6.42 34.94
N ASP A 694 1.75 6.47 35.71
CA ASP A 694 1.60 7.45 36.79
C ASP A 694 0.97 6.78 38.01
N TYR A 695 1.55 7.05 39.19
CA TYR A 695 1.06 6.63 40.51
C TYR A 695 -0.25 7.34 40.90
N GLU A 696 -1.24 7.38 40.01
CA GLU A 696 -2.58 7.90 40.31
C GLU A 696 -3.65 6.82 40.12
N ASP A 697 -4.24 6.43 41.25
CA ASP A 697 -5.43 5.60 41.36
C ASP A 697 -6.62 6.25 40.64
N MET A 698 -7.07 5.71 39.51
CA MET A 698 -8.20 6.26 38.75
C MET A 698 -9.56 6.15 39.46
N SER A 699 -9.61 5.61 40.69
CA SER A 699 -10.81 5.68 41.54
C SER A 699 -11.30 7.12 41.80
N TRP A 700 -10.45 8.13 41.61
CA TRP A 700 -10.83 9.54 41.76
C TRP A 700 -11.74 10.06 40.62
N ARG A 701 -11.71 9.50 39.42
CA ARG A 701 -12.58 9.94 38.30
C ARG A 701 -14.05 9.62 38.59
N PHE A 702 -14.34 8.38 38.97
CA PHE A 702 -15.69 7.95 39.32
C PHE A 702 -16.20 8.49 40.66
N LYS A 703 -15.30 8.89 41.57
CA LYS A 703 -15.67 9.39 42.91
C LYS A 703 -16.51 10.67 42.88
N ASN A 704 -16.43 11.44 41.78
CA ASN A 704 -17.16 12.70 41.60
C ASN A 704 -18.27 12.61 40.52
N GLU A 705 -18.45 11.46 39.87
CA GLU A 705 -19.34 11.32 38.70
C GLU A 705 -20.72 10.74 39.02
N MET A 706 -20.92 10.13 40.20
CA MET A 706 -22.22 9.61 40.67
C MET A 706 -22.41 9.86 42.16
N GLU A 707 -23.34 10.75 42.51
CA GLU A 707 -23.71 11.09 43.88
C GLU A 707 -25.17 10.74 44.19
N GLU A 708 -25.49 10.66 45.48
CA GLU A 708 -26.88 10.52 45.93
C GLU A 708 -27.74 11.66 45.36
N GLY A 709 -28.86 11.30 44.73
CA GLY A 709 -29.78 12.25 44.11
C GLY A 709 -29.46 12.64 42.67
N ASP A 710 -28.32 12.23 42.09
CA ASP A 710 -28.04 12.44 40.66
C ASP A 710 -29.09 11.71 39.80
N GLU A 711 -29.55 12.36 38.73
CA GLU A 711 -30.44 11.77 37.73
C GLU A 711 -29.63 11.02 36.66
N LEU A 712 -29.92 9.72 36.50
CA LEU A 712 -29.26 8.83 35.55
C LEU A 712 -30.24 8.37 34.48
N SER A 713 -29.80 8.43 33.23
CA SER A 713 -30.48 7.87 32.06
C SER A 713 -29.66 6.73 31.48
N VAL A 714 -30.24 5.54 31.39
CA VAL A 714 -29.62 4.37 30.75
C VAL A 714 -30.41 4.03 29.50
N SER A 715 -29.71 3.92 28.38
CA SER A 715 -30.27 3.51 27.10
C SER A 715 -29.50 2.32 26.53
N VAL A 716 -30.24 1.31 26.10
CA VAL A 716 -29.74 0.12 25.44
C VAL A 716 -30.34 0.08 24.05
N MET A 717 -29.49 0.00 23.03
CA MET A 717 -29.84 -0.06 21.62
C MET A 717 -29.02 -1.18 20.98
N ILE A 718 -29.62 -1.96 20.07
CA ILE A 718 -28.90 -3.04 19.38
C ILE A 718 -28.77 -2.71 17.89
N THR A 719 -29.89 -2.62 17.22
CA THR A 719 -30.05 -2.14 15.85
C THR A 719 -31.55 -1.88 15.68
N PRO A 720 -32.00 -1.00 14.76
CA PRO A 720 -33.42 -0.74 14.58
C PRO A 720 -34.30 -1.99 14.40
N HIS A 721 -33.71 -3.09 13.92
CA HIS A 721 -34.40 -4.38 13.65
C HIS A 721 -34.33 -5.40 14.80
N ILE A 722 -33.58 -5.11 15.87
CA ILE A 722 -33.54 -5.93 17.09
C ILE A 722 -34.06 -5.05 18.23
N PRO A 723 -35.38 -4.98 18.43
CA PRO A 723 -35.95 -4.13 19.47
C PRO A 723 -35.58 -4.65 20.86
N VAL A 724 -35.14 -3.74 21.73
CA VAL A 724 -35.03 -4.00 23.17
C VAL A 724 -36.44 -3.90 23.77
N LYS A 725 -36.99 -5.03 24.18
CA LYS A 725 -38.35 -5.15 24.74
C LYS A 725 -38.44 -4.59 26.16
N LYS A 726 -37.40 -4.81 26.97
CA LYS A 726 -37.30 -4.37 28.37
C LYS A 726 -35.85 -4.10 28.72
N CYS A 727 -35.59 -3.14 29.59
CA CYS A 727 -34.28 -2.96 30.22
C CYS A 727 -34.39 -2.70 31.72
N GLY A 728 -33.35 -3.06 32.46
CA GLY A 728 -33.26 -2.85 33.90
C GLY A 728 -31.85 -2.58 34.38
N VAL A 729 -31.74 -1.87 35.50
CA VAL A 729 -30.47 -1.47 36.12
C VAL A 729 -30.43 -1.92 37.58
N HIS A 730 -29.31 -2.51 37.98
CA HIS A 730 -28.99 -2.85 39.37
C HIS A 730 -27.66 -2.20 39.76
N LEU A 731 -27.68 -1.34 40.77
CA LEU A 731 -26.47 -0.65 41.27
C LEU A 731 -25.69 -1.56 42.22
N LEU A 732 -24.37 -1.56 42.11
CA LEU A 732 -23.47 -2.34 42.97
C LEU A 732 -22.86 -1.44 44.05
N TYR A 733 -22.88 -1.90 45.31
CA TYR A 733 -22.45 -1.14 46.47
C TYR A 733 -21.33 -1.83 47.26
N ARG A 734 -20.54 -1.03 48.00
CA ARG A 734 -19.53 -1.49 48.95
C ARG A 734 -19.73 -0.87 50.34
N GLN A 735 -19.52 -1.67 51.38
CA GLN A 735 -19.54 -1.27 52.80
C GLN A 735 -18.39 -1.91 53.58
N HIS A 736 -17.54 -1.12 54.27
CA HIS A 736 -16.46 -1.59 55.16
C HIS A 736 -15.65 -2.81 54.64
N ASP A 737 -14.98 -2.66 53.49
CA ASP A 737 -14.17 -3.69 52.80
C ASP A 737 -14.91 -4.96 52.31
N GLN A 738 -16.23 -5.06 52.50
CA GLN A 738 -17.08 -6.07 51.87
C GLN A 738 -17.92 -5.45 50.73
N VAL A 739 -17.97 -6.13 49.59
CA VAL A 739 -18.86 -5.77 48.48
C VAL A 739 -20.19 -6.49 48.70
N ASP A 740 -21.29 -5.76 48.59
CA ASP A 740 -22.63 -6.19 49.00
C ASP A 740 -23.32 -7.09 47.94
N SER A 741 -22.58 -7.93 47.20
CA SER A 741 -23.19 -8.78 46.16
C SER A 741 -22.65 -10.21 46.11
N GLU A 742 -23.56 -11.19 46.31
CA GLU A 742 -23.36 -12.62 46.03
C GLU A 742 -22.92 -12.86 44.57
N ILE A 743 -23.37 -12.00 43.66
CA ILE A 743 -23.07 -12.04 42.21
C ILE A 743 -21.58 -11.87 41.89
N LYS A 744 -20.79 -11.22 42.77
CA LYS A 744 -19.36 -10.97 42.54
C LYS A 744 -18.51 -12.25 42.64
N GLU A 745 -18.92 -13.23 43.45
CA GLU A 745 -18.17 -14.49 43.60
C GLU A 745 -18.39 -15.44 42.41
N LEU A 746 -19.47 -15.24 41.66
CA LEU A 746 -19.92 -16.10 40.55
C LEU A 746 -19.26 -15.80 39.20
N ILE A 747 -18.82 -14.56 39.01
CA ILE A 747 -18.19 -14.12 37.77
C ILE A 747 -16.69 -14.39 37.93
N PRO A 748 -16.02 -15.04 36.94
CA PRO A 748 -14.57 -15.18 36.96
C PRO A 748 -13.94 -13.84 37.30
N ARG A 749 -12.99 -13.80 38.25
CA ARG A 749 -12.28 -12.55 38.56
C ARG A 749 -11.73 -12.00 37.24
N CYS A 750 -12.37 -10.98 36.67
CA CYS A 750 -11.88 -10.31 35.48
C CYS A 750 -10.57 -9.63 35.86
N SER A 751 -9.47 -10.36 35.71
CA SER A 751 -8.13 -9.80 35.78
C SER A 751 -7.78 -9.22 34.41
N SER A 752 -8.58 -8.27 33.91
CA SER A 752 -8.09 -7.42 32.82
C SER A 752 -7.10 -6.46 33.45
N ARG A 753 -5.83 -6.86 33.54
CA ARG A 753 -4.79 -6.06 34.19
C ARG A 753 -4.55 -4.72 33.50
N HIS A 754 -5.05 -4.47 32.30
CA HIS A 754 -4.59 -3.36 31.47
C HIS A 754 -5.78 -2.60 30.87
N HIS A 755 -6.20 -1.53 31.54
CA HIS A 755 -6.87 -0.42 30.87
C HIS A 755 -5.76 0.38 30.18
N ARG A 756 -5.52 0.14 28.88
CA ARG A 756 -4.83 1.13 28.05
C ARG A 756 -5.88 2.07 27.50
N ARG A 757 -5.54 3.35 27.44
CA ARG A 757 -6.15 4.30 26.52
C ARG A 757 -5.90 3.81 25.08
N ILE A 758 -6.69 2.87 24.59
CA ILE A 758 -6.86 2.71 23.16
C ILE A 758 -7.71 3.92 22.77
N GLN A 759 -7.04 4.97 22.33
CA GLN A 759 -7.69 5.89 21.43
C GLN A 759 -8.13 5.02 20.26
N ILE A 760 -9.41 4.62 20.25
CA ILE A 760 -10.04 4.16 19.01
C ILE A 760 -9.73 5.30 18.03
N PRO A 761 -8.96 5.05 16.96
CA PRO A 761 -8.62 6.11 16.04
C PRO A 761 -9.92 6.78 15.63
N THR A 762 -9.95 8.10 15.63
CA THR A 762 -11.07 8.93 15.16
C THR A 762 -11.30 8.77 13.64
N VAL A 763 -10.91 7.62 13.07
CA VAL A 763 -11.04 7.20 11.68
C VAL A 763 -11.52 5.73 11.62
N MET A 764 -12.56 5.40 12.38
CA MET A 764 -13.64 4.60 11.78
C MET A 764 -14.78 5.56 11.50
N ARG A 765 -14.64 6.31 10.40
CA ARG A 765 -15.85 6.77 9.71
C ARG A 765 -16.62 5.48 9.34
N PRO A 766 -17.94 5.42 9.56
CA PRO A 766 -18.72 4.41 8.87
C PRO A 766 -18.38 4.53 7.38
N LEU A 767 -18.20 3.39 6.72
CA LEU A 767 -18.39 3.28 5.29
C LEU A 767 -19.85 3.69 4.99
N SER A 768 -20.11 4.99 5.01
CA SER A 768 -21.21 5.59 4.30
C SER A 768 -20.79 5.68 2.84
N MET A 769 -21.20 4.69 2.06
CA MET A 769 -21.76 4.87 0.71
C MET A 769 -21.98 3.50 0.06
N PHE A 770 -23.25 3.15 -0.15
CA PHE A 770 -23.89 2.79 -1.43
C PHE A 770 -25.40 2.73 -1.13
N PHE A 771 -26.19 3.77 -1.40
CA PHE A 771 -26.96 3.90 -2.65
C PHE A 771 -26.20 3.63 -3.95
#